data_AF-A0A9P9QR18-F1
#
_entry.id   AF-A0A9P9QR18-F1
#
_cell.length_a   1.000
_cell.length_b   1.000
_cell.length_c   1.000
_cell.angle_alpha   90.00
_cell.angle_beta   90.00
_cell.angle_gamma   90.00
#
_symmetry.space_group_name_H-M   'P 1'
#
loop_
_entity.id
_entity.type
_entity.pdbx_description
1 polymer ?
#
loop_
_entity_poly.entity_id
_entity_poly.type
_entity_poly.pdbx_seq_one_letter_code
_entity_poly.pdbx_strand_id
1 'polypeptide(L)'
;MSSPSAVRSISGGGAPQSIISGPPKPSQSPNNGDHGQVQFPALFAIDATIEGTTYQLPHPDQPPIEILLLDGSIAQLFAGKIVLRGQTLEVPSNIPSSQPIAVGGQTVTVHPGESKEPKKGDDGDNSSGGGLFAAVGGLIGAAGSASKSVGNAAVGAVNFASGGTGAAAGQLAGAFAGAASGLSGVVSSLNGIQKAFPLGELSQAGMTSFIGAANLGRSSIDTMRSMGKLLGKFDSLKPDVQQKVRDSLGKFSKPDGDMLKAIEALKAFEKFRWEAEVPKTELPSPTAPPDQTKSAENTKTTSMQSSRVIASTSAMSSSTSAASSSATPTSTARPLTYYIATKWGNPVETFKKFIQELDGGAGNADVQEHRQTYKTSLNASHALDLQAKYPFLLYVYTDEGYVGDLDSNNNNEFFHAIPKQNRGEASMSHTNVLHAKRKAPLSVSSRLLPRNLLPEDQGAPYWKKMVSSPFRQSPLQPVSMDPPYLADDSGGKDTTIYIIDTGFDVSQPDLDSSQRTVETYFVSNDVAFTDEYIANMRKFGRANAAPVIAHIGDDSGHGTKMATIAGGKVHGIAPKANLYLLKFMGHWNSEKAAREPDRLGKIQPMALTAVFDTLRLHVTRRLRVNKDAKSVINLSWGVDTDPTGAGPIIEALFPEFLDWCENFKIPIVVAAGNDPEKNLHDKIPQKFGTKDNLIITVGGVRDDGTLWPGTTLHEPGQAGSMSVWSPAMDVVVPGPGNGPNTGTSQAAAIVSGLVAYYYANRELELLFHGDPSVPRPSEDIKKFLTAHAWTRIPQNMLPNDHLGNRLDNLNVVYNLARGDPAHTEFPCAWSPLQVVSLRKRGVEPAAACSRMRSTTISQSVSTSTISSVFDGISLPDCHR
;
A
#
# COMPACT_ATOMS: atom_id res chain seq x y z
N MET A 1 48.29 -36.44 -31.05
CA MET A 1 48.98 -36.39 -32.35
C MET A 1 48.34 -35.30 -33.18
N SER A 2 49.19 -34.41 -33.70
CA SER A 2 48.98 -33.53 -34.86
C SER A 2 48.04 -32.32 -34.74
N SER A 3 48.66 -31.17 -34.49
CA SER A 3 48.23 -29.79 -34.84
C SER A 3 48.31 -29.54 -36.38
N PRO A 4 48.35 -28.29 -36.90
CA PRO A 4 47.24 -27.38 -37.23
C PRO A 4 47.40 -26.76 -38.66
N SER A 5 46.52 -25.83 -39.08
CA SER A 5 46.73 -24.76 -40.10
C SER A 5 45.37 -24.11 -40.45
N ALA A 6 45.18 -22.83 -40.78
CA ALA A 6 46.08 -21.70 -40.98
C ALA A 6 45.28 -20.38 -40.91
N VAL A 7 46.00 -19.32 -40.59
CA VAL A 7 45.62 -17.89 -40.60
C VAL A 7 45.52 -17.37 -42.04
N ARG A 8 44.56 -16.48 -42.32
CA ARG A 8 44.70 -15.43 -43.34
C ARG A 8 43.95 -14.15 -42.94
N SER A 9 44.74 -13.08 -42.84
CA SER A 9 44.34 -11.68 -42.63
C SER A 9 43.82 -11.03 -43.91
N ILE A 10 42.81 -10.16 -43.81
CA ILE A 10 42.63 -9.02 -44.71
C ILE A 10 42.24 -7.77 -43.88
N SER A 11 42.89 -6.69 -44.27
CA SER A 11 42.96 -5.33 -43.76
C SER A 11 41.70 -4.45 -43.97
N GLY A 12 41.52 -3.47 -43.08
CA GLY A 12 41.48 -2.05 -43.49
C GLY A 12 40.15 -1.29 -43.40
N GLY A 13 40.15 -0.22 -42.58
CA GLY A 13 39.15 0.86 -42.51
C GLY A 13 38.44 0.87 -41.15
N GLY A 14 38.58 1.84 -40.24
CA GLY A 14 38.90 3.26 -40.36
C GLY A 14 37.81 4.00 -39.57
N ALA A 15 38.00 4.18 -38.25
CA ALA A 15 37.04 4.83 -37.36
C ALA A 15 37.68 6.06 -36.66
N PRO A 16 36.92 7.14 -36.42
CA PRO A 16 37.44 8.38 -35.87
C PRO A 16 37.69 8.29 -34.36
N GLN A 17 38.66 9.08 -33.91
CA GLN A 17 39.24 9.14 -32.58
C GLN A 17 38.22 9.47 -31.48
N SER A 18 38.16 8.62 -30.46
CA SER A 18 37.54 8.91 -29.17
C SER A 18 38.56 9.56 -28.23
N ILE A 19 38.14 10.65 -27.60
CA ILE A 19 38.84 11.38 -26.55
C ILE A 19 39.18 10.44 -25.38
N ILE A 20 40.46 10.36 -25.04
CA ILE A 20 40.98 9.59 -23.90
C ILE A 20 40.75 10.41 -22.62
N SER A 21 39.86 9.92 -21.74
CA SER A 21 39.80 10.30 -20.34
C SER A 21 40.75 9.42 -19.52
N GLY A 22 41.59 10.06 -18.70
CA GLY A 22 42.62 9.40 -17.89
C GLY A 22 42.08 8.50 -16.76
N PRO A 23 42.98 7.76 -16.08
CA PRO A 23 42.59 6.75 -15.09
C PRO A 23 41.94 7.36 -13.84
N PRO A 24 40.98 6.66 -13.21
CA PRO A 24 40.28 7.15 -12.02
C PRO A 24 41.24 7.19 -10.83
N LYS A 25 41.22 8.32 -10.10
CA LYS A 25 41.87 8.45 -8.79
C LYS A 25 41.28 7.45 -7.78
N PRO A 26 42.08 6.90 -6.86
CA PRO A 26 41.60 5.98 -5.84
C PRO A 26 40.63 6.69 -4.89
N SER A 27 39.51 6.00 -4.62
CA SER A 27 38.47 6.38 -3.66
C SER A 27 39.08 6.52 -2.26
N GLN A 28 38.95 7.72 -1.68
CA GLN A 28 39.19 7.94 -0.26
C GLN A 28 38.06 7.29 0.55
N SER A 29 38.44 6.60 1.63
CA SER A 29 37.53 6.02 2.61
C SER A 29 36.68 7.10 3.30
N PRO A 30 35.43 6.81 3.68
CA PRO A 30 34.56 7.79 4.32
C PRO A 30 35.07 8.11 5.73
N ASN A 31 35.28 9.39 6.02
CA ASN A 31 35.57 9.88 7.36
C ASN A 31 34.33 9.68 8.26
N ASN A 32 34.52 8.99 9.38
CA ASN A 32 33.57 8.96 10.49
C ASN A 32 33.46 10.37 11.08
N GLY A 33 32.40 11.10 10.73
CA GLY A 33 32.12 12.43 11.26
C GLY A 33 31.08 13.23 10.47
N ASP A 34 30.72 12.80 9.26
CA ASP A 34 29.74 13.50 8.43
C ASP A 34 28.32 13.06 8.82
N HIS A 35 27.76 13.69 9.85
CA HIS A 35 26.32 13.64 10.11
C HIS A 35 25.65 14.21 8.87
N GLY A 36 25.06 13.33 8.03
CA GLY A 36 24.50 13.70 6.74
C GLY A 36 23.69 14.99 6.82
N GLN A 37 24.23 16.07 6.24
CA GLN A 37 23.55 17.35 6.21
C GLN A 37 22.22 17.16 5.48
N VAL A 38 21.12 17.39 6.19
CA VAL A 38 19.78 17.31 5.64
C VAL A 38 19.65 18.46 4.64
N GLN A 39 19.59 18.15 3.35
CA GLN A 39 19.44 19.16 2.32
C GLN A 39 18.05 19.78 2.45
N PHE A 40 18.02 21.08 2.75
CA PHE A 40 16.79 21.80 2.96
C PHE A 40 16.12 22.16 1.61
N PRO A 41 14.80 21.98 1.45
CA PRO A 41 14.11 22.37 0.23
C PRO A 41 14.20 23.88 0.03
N ALA A 42 14.41 24.31 -1.21
CA ALA A 42 14.40 25.73 -1.54
C ALA A 42 13.07 26.37 -1.11
N LEU A 43 13.12 27.64 -0.67
CA LEU A 43 11.91 28.37 -0.32
C LEU A 43 10.95 28.38 -1.52
N PHE A 44 9.81 27.71 -1.35
CA PHE A 44 8.70 27.73 -2.27
C PHE A 44 7.53 28.43 -1.61
N ALA A 45 7.33 29.70 -1.95
CA ALA A 45 6.26 30.55 -1.47
C ALA A 45 5.68 31.32 -2.67
N ILE A 46 4.71 30.70 -3.35
CA ILE A 46 3.97 31.29 -4.46
C ILE A 46 2.49 31.29 -4.09
N ASP A 47 1.85 32.43 -4.29
CA ASP A 47 0.42 32.60 -4.06
C ASP A 47 -0.30 32.79 -5.40
N ALA A 48 -1.53 32.31 -5.47
CA ALA A 48 -2.41 32.42 -6.63
C ALA A 48 -3.75 33.03 -6.22
N THR A 49 -4.13 34.13 -6.86
CA THR A 49 -5.43 34.78 -6.68
C THR A 49 -6.43 34.27 -7.72
N ILE A 50 -7.41 33.50 -7.25
CA ILE A 50 -8.48 32.89 -8.06
C ILE A 50 -9.82 33.49 -7.60
N GLU A 51 -10.55 34.11 -8.54
CA GLU A 51 -11.84 34.78 -8.27
C GLU A 51 -11.77 35.83 -7.13
N GLY A 52 -10.63 36.53 -7.00
CA GLY A 52 -10.43 37.54 -5.96
C GLY A 52 -10.08 36.96 -4.57
N THR A 53 -9.73 35.68 -4.48
CA THR A 53 -9.26 35.04 -3.24
C THR A 53 -7.87 34.48 -3.46
N THR A 54 -6.94 34.81 -2.58
CA THR A 54 -5.55 34.37 -2.64
C THR A 54 -5.37 33.02 -1.95
N TYR A 55 -4.71 32.10 -2.63
CA TYR A 55 -4.40 30.74 -2.17
C TYR A 55 -2.88 30.49 -2.24
N GLN A 56 -2.35 29.63 -1.39
CA GLN A 56 -0.92 29.35 -1.26
C GLN A 56 -0.58 28.04 -1.97
N LEU A 57 0.21 28.10 -3.06
CA LEU A 57 0.55 26.89 -3.80
C LEU A 57 1.39 25.92 -2.95
N PRO A 58 1.14 24.60 -3.05
CA PRO A 58 1.88 23.61 -2.27
C PRO A 58 3.35 23.54 -2.73
N HIS A 59 4.23 23.05 -1.87
CA HIS A 59 5.62 22.75 -2.26
C HIS A 59 5.65 21.64 -3.34
N PRO A 60 6.66 21.58 -4.24
CA PRO A 60 6.79 20.50 -5.23
C PRO A 60 6.69 19.07 -4.68
N ASP A 61 7.09 18.87 -3.42
CA ASP A 61 7.07 17.56 -2.74
C ASP A 61 5.75 17.28 -2.00
N GLN A 62 4.75 18.16 -2.13
CA GLN A 62 3.44 18.00 -1.51
C GLN A 62 2.38 17.57 -2.53
N PRO A 63 1.33 16.86 -2.07
CA PRO A 63 0.18 16.59 -2.91
C PRO A 63 -0.54 17.89 -3.31
N PRO A 64 -1.31 17.89 -4.40
CA PRO A 64 -2.11 19.03 -4.79
C PRO A 64 -3.17 19.38 -3.73
N ILE A 65 -3.48 20.67 -3.62
CA ILE A 65 -4.56 21.18 -2.76
C ILE A 65 -5.82 21.34 -3.61
N GLU A 66 -6.95 20.79 -3.15
CA GLU A 66 -8.24 20.96 -3.81
C GLU A 66 -9.03 22.09 -3.15
N ILE A 67 -9.51 23.05 -3.95
CA ILE A 67 -10.39 24.12 -3.50
C ILE A 67 -11.72 24.09 -4.27
N LEU A 68 -12.82 24.35 -3.58
CA LEU A 68 -14.15 24.45 -4.19
C LEU A 68 -14.43 25.92 -4.57
N LEU A 69 -14.94 26.15 -5.78
CA LEU A 69 -15.25 27.49 -6.29
C LEU A 69 -16.74 27.82 -6.13
N LEU A 70 -17.10 29.09 -6.33
CA LEU A 70 -18.48 29.57 -6.16
C LEU A 70 -19.51 28.88 -7.05
N ASP A 71 -19.08 28.34 -8.19
CA ASP A 71 -19.93 27.57 -9.11
C ASP A 71 -20.02 26.07 -8.77
N GLY A 72 -19.33 25.62 -7.72
CA GLY A 72 -19.25 24.23 -7.29
C GLY A 72 -18.29 23.35 -8.09
N SER A 73 -17.49 23.94 -8.97
CA SER A 73 -16.34 23.26 -9.59
C SER A 73 -15.13 23.24 -8.65
N ILE A 74 -14.24 22.27 -8.86
CA ILE A 74 -13.01 22.11 -8.08
C ILE A 74 -11.84 22.68 -8.88
N ALA A 75 -10.97 23.44 -8.21
CA ALA A 75 -9.64 23.75 -8.72
C ALA A 75 -8.59 22.96 -7.94
N GLN A 76 -7.57 22.47 -8.64
CA GLN A 76 -6.43 21.78 -8.05
C GLN A 76 -5.18 22.64 -8.16
N LEU A 77 -4.58 22.93 -7.02
CA LEU A 77 -3.39 23.75 -6.89
C LEU A 77 -2.17 22.84 -6.78
N PHE A 78 -1.22 22.97 -7.70
CA PHE A 78 0.08 22.30 -7.65
C PHE A 78 1.18 23.37 -7.52
N ALA A 79 2.40 22.95 -7.18
CA ALA A 79 3.54 23.87 -7.14
C ALA A 79 3.79 24.56 -8.50
N GLY A 80 3.78 23.80 -9.59
CA GLY A 80 4.10 24.32 -10.92
C GLY A 80 2.91 24.66 -11.80
N LYS A 81 1.67 24.37 -11.38
CA LYS A 81 0.48 24.54 -12.22
C LYS A 81 -0.81 24.63 -11.42
N ILE A 82 -1.85 25.16 -12.04
CA ILE A 82 -3.20 25.24 -11.49
C ILE A 82 -4.16 24.59 -12.49
N VAL A 83 -4.93 23.60 -12.08
CA VAL A 83 -6.00 23.03 -12.90
C VAL A 83 -7.31 23.69 -12.48
N LEU A 84 -7.89 24.50 -13.35
CA LEU A 84 -9.08 25.31 -13.10
C LEU A 84 -10.15 24.99 -14.16
N ARG A 85 -11.28 24.42 -13.71
CA ARG A 85 -12.40 23.99 -14.58
C ARG A 85 -11.92 23.20 -15.81
N GLY A 86 -11.01 22.24 -15.59
CA GLY A 86 -10.43 21.38 -16.63
C GLY A 86 -9.34 22.02 -17.50
N GLN A 87 -8.99 23.29 -17.30
CA GLN A 87 -7.87 23.95 -17.98
C GLN A 87 -6.63 23.96 -17.09
N THR A 88 -5.45 23.72 -17.67
CA THR A 88 -4.18 23.79 -16.94
C THR A 88 -3.51 25.13 -17.19
N LEU A 89 -3.20 25.86 -16.11
CA LEU A 89 -2.45 27.11 -16.11
C LEU A 89 -1.07 26.85 -15.52
N GLU A 90 -0.03 26.90 -16.34
CA GLU A 90 1.36 26.71 -15.88
C GLU A 90 1.84 27.92 -15.07
N VAL A 91 2.38 27.67 -13.90
CA VAL A 91 2.88 28.69 -12.96
C VAL A 91 4.42 28.75 -13.07
N PRO A 92 5.00 29.90 -13.45
CA PRO A 92 6.45 30.03 -13.52
C PRO A 92 7.10 29.79 -12.15
N SER A 93 8.23 29.09 -12.13
CA SER A 93 8.98 28.81 -10.89
C SER A 93 9.64 30.05 -10.27
N ASN A 94 9.79 31.14 -11.04
CA ASN A 94 10.33 32.41 -10.58
C ASN A 94 9.33 33.54 -10.90
N ILE A 95 8.71 34.07 -9.84
CA ILE A 95 7.69 35.12 -9.94
C ILE A 95 8.21 36.31 -9.14
N PRO A 96 8.88 37.29 -9.78
CA PRO A 96 9.45 38.43 -9.05
C PRO A 96 8.37 39.44 -8.63
N SER A 97 7.21 39.44 -9.29
CA SER A 97 6.09 40.34 -9.04
C SER A 97 4.77 39.72 -9.49
N SER A 98 3.66 40.33 -9.07
CA SER A 98 2.31 39.89 -9.46
C SER A 98 2.12 39.91 -10.98
N GLN A 99 1.70 38.79 -11.55
CA GLN A 99 1.46 38.64 -12.99
C GLN A 99 0.22 37.78 -13.28
N PRO A 100 -0.61 38.16 -14.27
CA PRO A 100 -1.74 37.35 -14.70
C PRO A 100 -1.29 36.19 -15.60
N ILE A 101 -1.87 35.02 -15.40
CA ILE A 101 -1.78 33.85 -16.28
C ILE A 101 -3.19 33.60 -16.82
N ALA A 102 -3.34 33.51 -18.13
CA ALA A 102 -4.63 33.29 -18.77
C ALA A 102 -4.60 32.13 -19.75
N VAL A 103 -5.55 31.20 -19.61
CA VAL A 103 -5.75 30.05 -20.52
C VAL A 103 -7.25 29.79 -20.65
N GLY A 104 -7.74 29.60 -21.87
CA GLY A 104 -9.14 29.22 -22.11
C GLY A 104 -10.18 30.21 -21.57
N GLY A 105 -9.86 31.51 -21.53
CA GLY A 105 -10.75 32.55 -21.01
C GLY A 105 -10.80 32.66 -19.48
N GLN A 106 -9.98 31.88 -18.77
CA GLN A 106 -9.79 31.98 -17.33
C GLN A 106 -8.52 32.75 -17.03
N THR A 107 -8.55 33.60 -16.00
CA THR A 107 -7.38 34.38 -15.56
C THR A 107 -7.14 34.13 -14.09
N VAL A 108 -5.90 33.79 -13.74
CA VAL A 108 -5.39 33.67 -12.38
C VAL A 108 -4.22 34.61 -12.22
N THR A 109 -4.16 35.37 -11.12
CA THR A 109 -3.01 36.24 -10.84
C THR A 109 -2.08 35.54 -9.86
N VAL A 110 -0.85 35.27 -10.26
CA VAL A 110 0.17 34.68 -9.36
C VAL A 110 1.14 35.74 -8.87
N HIS A 111 1.59 35.63 -7.63
CA HIS A 111 2.54 36.56 -7.03
C HIS A 111 3.43 35.85 -5.99
N PRO A 112 4.57 36.46 -5.58
CA PRO A 112 5.31 35.94 -4.44
C PRO A 112 4.39 35.80 -3.22
N GLY A 113 4.54 34.70 -2.48
CA GLY A 113 3.84 34.49 -1.23
C GLY A 113 4.36 35.41 -0.13
N GLU A 114 3.50 35.74 0.83
CA GLU A 114 3.91 36.59 1.95
C GLU A 114 5.03 35.92 2.78
N SER A 115 6.07 36.71 3.07
CA SER A 115 7.16 36.32 3.98
C SER A 115 7.42 37.47 4.96
N LYS A 116 7.11 37.26 6.23
CA LYS A 116 7.39 38.22 7.30
C LYS A 116 8.74 37.89 7.93
N GLU A 117 9.79 38.57 7.49
CA GLU A 117 11.12 38.42 8.10
C GLU A 117 11.05 38.80 9.59
N PRO A 118 11.76 38.06 10.46
CA PRO A 118 11.84 38.40 11.87
C PRO A 118 12.39 39.81 12.06
N LYS A 119 11.71 40.64 12.85
CA LYS A 119 12.22 41.97 13.20
C LYS A 119 13.53 41.81 13.96
N LYS A 120 14.61 42.42 13.47
CA LYS A 120 15.81 42.65 14.29
C LYS A 120 15.39 43.65 15.37
N GLY A 121 15.58 43.31 16.65
CA GLY A 121 15.26 44.24 17.74
C GLY A 121 16.14 45.48 17.62
N ASP A 122 15.53 46.66 17.51
CA ASP A 122 16.22 47.96 17.43
C ASP A 122 16.48 48.59 18.82
N ASP A 123 16.25 47.84 19.90
CA ASP A 123 16.40 48.36 21.26
C ASP A 123 17.85 48.21 21.73
N GLY A 124 18.53 49.35 21.90
CA GLY A 124 19.92 49.51 22.33
C GLY A 124 20.23 49.11 23.78
N ASP A 125 19.53 48.12 24.32
CA ASP A 125 19.88 47.48 25.59
C ASP A 125 20.62 46.16 25.30
N ASN A 126 21.81 46.02 25.90
CA ASN A 126 22.81 44.95 25.71
C ASN A 126 22.35 43.50 26.07
N SER A 127 21.09 43.13 25.86
CA SER A 127 20.64 41.74 25.98
C SER A 127 20.92 41.00 24.66
N SER A 128 21.98 40.19 24.66
CA SER A 128 22.58 39.50 23.49
C SER A 128 21.76 38.30 22.96
N GLY A 129 20.43 38.35 23.00
CA GLY A 129 19.54 37.23 22.68
C GLY A 129 18.78 37.28 21.34
N GLY A 130 19.11 38.20 20.43
CA GLY A 130 18.34 38.48 19.19
C GLY A 130 18.46 37.47 18.04
N GLY A 131 18.52 36.17 18.31
CA GLY A 131 18.69 35.11 17.30
C GLY A 131 17.39 34.48 16.78
N LEU A 132 17.52 33.54 15.84
CA LEU A 132 16.45 32.67 15.29
C LEU A 132 15.42 32.23 16.34
N PHE A 133 15.90 31.89 17.54
CA PHE A 133 15.08 31.38 18.64
C PHE A 133 14.15 32.41 19.27
N ALA A 134 14.48 33.70 19.23
CA ALA A 134 13.55 34.75 19.61
C ALA A 134 12.38 34.84 18.61
N ALA A 135 12.68 34.68 17.32
CA ALA A 135 11.68 34.64 16.26
C ALA A 135 10.77 33.40 16.37
N VAL A 136 11.37 32.23 16.64
CA VAL A 136 10.63 30.98 16.88
C VAL A 136 9.79 31.07 18.16
N GLY A 137 10.29 31.67 19.23
CA GLY A 137 9.54 31.86 20.49
C GLY A 137 8.23 32.64 20.30
N GLY A 138 8.26 33.74 19.54
CA GLY A 138 7.03 34.48 19.19
C GLY A 138 6.08 33.66 18.30
N LEU A 139 6.64 32.80 17.44
CA LEU A 139 5.89 31.95 16.54
C LEU A 139 5.19 30.77 17.26
N ILE A 140 5.81 30.20 18.31
CA ILE A 140 5.21 29.15 19.14
C ILE A 140 3.87 29.61 19.71
N GLY A 141 3.82 30.82 20.28
CA GLY A 141 2.58 31.40 20.82
C GLY A 141 1.53 31.68 19.74
N ALA A 142 1.96 32.11 18.55
CA ALA A 142 1.09 32.30 17.39
C ALA A 142 0.53 30.96 16.87
N ALA A 143 1.35 29.91 16.81
CA ALA A 143 0.95 28.56 16.42
C ALA A 143 -0.06 27.96 17.40
N GLY A 144 0.17 28.10 18.71
CA GLY A 144 -0.78 27.68 19.74
C GLY A 144 -2.14 28.40 19.62
N SER A 145 -2.12 29.72 19.38
CA SER A 145 -3.33 30.51 19.15
C SER A 145 -4.06 30.12 17.85
N ALA A 146 -3.31 29.92 16.76
CA ALA A 146 -3.85 29.47 15.49
C ALA A 146 -4.48 28.07 15.61
N SER A 147 -3.84 27.15 16.33
CA SER A 147 -4.37 25.79 16.54
C SER A 147 -5.73 25.79 17.24
N LYS A 148 -5.93 26.69 18.21
CA LYS A 148 -7.23 26.87 18.90
C LYS A 148 -8.29 27.44 17.96
N SER A 149 -7.95 28.44 17.16
CA SER A 149 -8.87 29.02 16.17
C SER A 149 -9.30 28.01 15.11
N VAL A 150 -8.37 27.21 14.60
CA VAL A 150 -8.67 26.12 13.65
C VAL A 150 -9.52 25.04 14.32
N GLY A 151 -9.22 24.67 15.57
CA GLY A 151 -10.02 23.72 16.34
C GLY A 151 -11.48 24.17 16.50
N ASN A 152 -11.70 25.44 16.85
CA ASN A 152 -13.05 26.00 16.96
C ASN A 152 -13.79 25.99 15.61
N ALA A 153 -13.08 26.32 14.53
CA ALA A 153 -13.66 26.31 13.20
C ALA A 153 -14.00 24.88 12.72
N ALA A 154 -13.16 23.89 13.04
CA ALA A 154 -13.41 22.48 12.73
C ALA A 154 -14.66 21.95 13.45
N VAL A 155 -14.86 22.29 14.73
CA VAL A 155 -16.09 21.93 15.46
C VAL A 155 -17.32 22.57 14.82
N GLY A 156 -17.23 23.85 14.44
CA GLY A 156 -18.30 24.53 13.72
C GLY A 156 -18.60 23.88 12.36
N ALA A 157 -17.58 23.40 11.65
CA ALA A 157 -17.70 22.73 10.37
C ALA A 157 -18.39 21.37 10.47
N VAL A 158 -18.06 20.55 11.47
CA VAL A 158 -18.77 19.27 11.74
C VAL A 158 -20.25 19.54 12.01
N ASN A 159 -20.56 20.49 12.88
CA ASN A 159 -21.94 20.85 13.21
C ASN A 159 -22.70 21.34 11.96
N PHE A 160 -22.07 22.16 11.12
CA PHE A 160 -22.67 22.64 9.89
C PHE A 160 -22.90 21.52 8.87
N ALA A 161 -21.92 20.64 8.67
CA ALA A 161 -22.01 19.50 7.75
C ALA A 161 -23.18 18.57 8.11
N SER A 162 -23.49 18.42 9.40
CA SER A 162 -24.60 17.61 9.90
C SER A 162 -26.01 18.17 9.68
N GLY A 163 -26.15 19.37 9.10
CA GLY A 163 -27.46 19.96 8.76
C GLY A 163 -27.69 21.41 9.23
N GLY A 164 -26.64 22.19 9.48
CA GLY A 164 -26.76 23.59 9.90
C GLY A 164 -27.49 24.48 8.87
N THR A 165 -28.18 25.52 9.36
CA THR A 165 -28.92 26.50 8.53
C THR A 165 -28.01 27.62 7.99
N GLY A 166 -28.53 28.49 7.11
CA GLY A 166 -27.77 29.63 6.54
C GLY A 166 -27.16 30.57 7.59
N ALA A 167 -27.83 30.81 8.73
CA ALA A 167 -27.27 31.61 9.82
C ALA A 167 -26.01 30.97 10.44
N ALA A 168 -25.97 29.64 10.54
CA ALA A 168 -24.79 28.91 10.98
C ALA A 168 -23.66 28.99 9.93
N ALA A 169 -24.00 29.04 8.64
CA ALA A 169 -23.02 29.24 7.58
C ALA A 169 -22.28 30.58 7.74
N GLY A 170 -23.00 31.67 8.01
CA GLY A 170 -22.41 33.00 8.21
C GLY A 170 -21.45 33.06 9.42
N GLN A 171 -21.81 32.43 10.54
CA GLN A 171 -20.94 32.35 11.72
C GLN A 171 -19.68 31.53 11.42
N LEU A 172 -19.84 30.38 10.75
CA LEU A 172 -18.73 29.53 10.37
C LEU A 172 -17.80 30.21 9.35
N ALA A 173 -18.35 30.99 8.41
CA ALA A 173 -17.56 31.79 7.49
C ALA A 173 -16.65 32.77 8.24
N GLY A 174 -17.17 33.44 9.28
CA GLY A 174 -16.38 34.31 10.16
C GLY A 174 -15.28 33.55 10.92
N ALA A 175 -15.61 32.36 11.45
CA ALA A 175 -14.64 31.51 12.13
C ALA A 175 -13.50 31.06 11.20
N PHE A 176 -13.81 30.66 9.96
CA PHE A 176 -12.80 30.31 8.96
C PHE A 176 -11.94 31.49 8.54
N ALA A 177 -12.54 32.68 8.34
CA ALA A 177 -11.76 33.87 8.02
C ALA A 177 -10.76 34.21 9.14
N GLY A 178 -11.21 34.14 10.41
CA GLY A 178 -10.34 34.35 11.57
C GLY A 178 -9.23 33.31 11.69
N ALA A 179 -9.57 32.03 11.56
CA ALA A 179 -8.61 30.92 11.64
C ALA A 179 -7.59 30.95 10.49
N ALA A 180 -8.04 31.18 9.25
CA ALA A 180 -7.17 31.32 8.08
C ALA A 180 -6.23 32.51 8.20
N SER A 181 -6.68 33.65 8.76
CA SER A 181 -5.83 34.81 9.02
C SER A 181 -4.74 34.50 10.05
N GLY A 182 -5.10 33.87 11.17
CA GLY A 182 -4.14 33.46 12.20
C GLY A 182 -3.08 32.49 11.65
N LEU A 183 -3.52 31.47 10.89
CA LEU A 183 -2.61 30.54 10.23
C LEU A 183 -1.72 31.20 9.17
N SER A 184 -2.28 32.12 8.36
CA SER A 184 -1.51 32.87 7.37
C SER A 184 -0.37 33.67 8.01
N GLY A 185 -0.59 34.22 9.21
CA GLY A 185 0.45 34.87 10.00
C GLY A 185 1.58 33.90 10.40
N VAL A 186 1.23 32.69 10.83
CA VAL A 186 2.21 31.63 11.19
C VAL A 186 3.02 31.21 9.95
N VAL A 187 2.35 30.88 8.85
CA VAL A 187 3.01 30.44 7.60
C VAL A 187 3.89 31.54 7.00
N SER A 188 3.42 32.80 7.02
CA SER A 188 4.22 33.95 6.55
C SER A 188 5.48 34.16 7.40
N SER A 189 5.38 33.98 8.72
CA SER A 189 6.55 34.01 9.61
C SER A 189 7.50 32.83 9.39
N LEU A 190 6.99 31.62 9.15
CA LEU A 190 7.81 30.46 8.77
C LEU A 190 8.56 30.70 7.45
N ASN A 191 7.87 31.23 6.42
CA ASN A 191 8.50 31.61 5.15
C ASN A 191 9.60 32.67 5.37
N GLY A 192 9.34 33.66 6.24
CA GLY A 192 10.33 34.68 6.60
C GLY A 192 11.55 34.10 7.32
N ILE A 193 11.36 33.15 8.23
CA ILE A 193 12.45 32.42 8.90
C ILE A 193 13.26 31.61 7.87
N GLN A 194 12.58 30.88 6.98
CA GLN A 194 13.21 30.09 5.93
C GLN A 194 14.06 30.94 4.98
N LYS A 195 13.66 32.18 4.73
CA LYS A 195 14.41 33.14 3.93
C LYS A 195 15.61 33.73 4.67
N ALA A 196 15.45 34.02 5.96
CA ALA A 196 16.45 34.73 6.76
C ALA A 196 17.51 33.82 7.38
N PHE A 197 17.23 32.52 7.54
CA PHE A 197 18.08 31.60 8.28
C PHE A 197 18.42 30.33 7.49
N PRO A 198 19.67 29.83 7.57
CA PRO A 198 20.07 28.56 6.99
C PRO A 198 19.47 27.41 7.80
N LEU A 199 18.27 26.95 7.44
CA LEU A 199 17.58 25.88 8.16
C LEU A 199 18.29 24.52 8.13
N GLY A 200 19.36 24.37 7.34
CA GLY A 200 20.21 23.18 7.33
C GLY A 200 20.91 22.87 8.66
N GLU A 201 20.86 23.78 9.64
CA GLU A 201 21.36 23.58 11.00
C GLU A 201 20.34 22.93 11.95
N LEU A 202 19.06 22.82 11.56
CA LEU A 202 18.07 22.12 12.38
C LEU A 202 18.29 20.60 12.37
N SER A 203 18.03 19.96 13.50
CA SER A 203 17.92 18.51 13.57
C SER A 203 16.80 18.01 12.66
N GLN A 204 16.85 16.72 12.29
CA GLN A 204 15.78 16.08 11.50
C GLN A 204 14.39 16.24 12.16
N ALA A 205 14.33 16.23 13.49
CA ALA A 205 13.08 16.37 14.23
C ALA A 205 12.56 17.81 14.18
N GLY A 206 13.44 18.80 14.40
CA GLY A 206 13.11 20.22 14.28
C GLY A 206 12.68 20.56 12.86
N MET A 207 13.35 19.98 11.86
CA MET A 207 13.02 20.09 10.45
C MET A 207 11.63 19.53 10.14
N THR A 208 11.34 18.31 10.59
CA THR A 208 10.04 17.67 10.40
C THR A 208 8.93 18.49 11.01
N SER A 209 9.16 19.04 12.22
CA SER A 209 8.20 19.90 12.89
C SER A 209 7.97 21.23 12.13
N PHE A 210 9.04 21.85 11.62
CA PHE A 210 8.98 23.10 10.85
C PHE A 210 8.20 22.91 9.54
N ILE A 211 8.61 21.92 8.74
CA ILE A 211 8.00 21.61 7.44
C ILE A 211 6.54 21.16 7.63
N GLY A 212 6.27 20.32 8.63
CA GLY A 212 4.90 19.88 8.94
C GLY A 212 3.95 21.04 9.21
N ALA A 213 4.37 21.99 10.04
CA ALA A 213 3.57 23.19 10.35
C ALA A 213 3.37 24.10 9.13
N ALA A 214 4.42 24.34 8.34
CA ALA A 214 4.33 25.15 7.13
C ALA A 214 3.38 24.53 6.10
N ASN A 215 3.53 23.24 5.82
CA ASN A 215 2.84 22.54 4.74
C ASN A 215 1.36 22.33 5.05
N LEU A 216 1.06 21.76 6.22
CA LEU A 216 -0.33 21.53 6.64
C LEU A 216 -1.05 22.84 6.96
N GLY A 217 -0.30 23.87 7.38
CA GLY A 217 -0.78 25.23 7.50
C GLY A 217 -1.30 25.78 6.17
N ARG A 218 -0.53 25.70 5.08
CA ARG A 218 -0.92 26.16 3.73
C ARG A 218 -2.20 25.49 3.24
N SER A 219 -2.23 24.16 3.26
CA SER A 219 -3.40 23.38 2.82
C SER A 219 -4.67 23.75 3.60
N SER A 220 -4.54 23.95 4.93
CA SER A 220 -5.67 24.36 5.77
C SER A 220 -6.11 25.80 5.54
N ILE A 221 -5.19 26.74 5.31
CA ILE A 221 -5.51 28.13 4.97
C ILE A 221 -6.38 28.17 3.71
N ASP A 222 -5.95 27.47 2.66
CA ASP A 222 -6.61 27.50 1.36
C ASP A 222 -7.99 26.87 1.40
N THR A 223 -8.10 25.72 2.08
CA THR A 223 -9.38 25.06 2.31
C THR A 223 -10.33 25.97 3.09
N MET A 224 -9.87 26.59 4.18
CA MET A 224 -10.69 27.51 4.97
C MET A 224 -11.07 28.78 4.21
N ARG A 225 -10.19 29.33 3.37
CA ARG A 225 -10.51 30.49 2.52
C ARG A 225 -11.58 30.15 1.49
N SER A 226 -11.43 29.01 0.82
CA SER A 226 -12.41 28.49 -0.14
C SER A 226 -13.77 28.27 0.53
N MET A 227 -13.79 27.50 1.63
CA MET A 227 -15.03 27.21 2.36
C MET A 227 -15.65 28.46 2.99
N GLY A 228 -14.86 29.35 3.59
CA GLY A 228 -15.34 30.59 4.20
C GLY A 228 -16.03 31.50 3.18
N LYS A 229 -15.47 31.61 1.96
CA LYS A 229 -16.07 32.36 0.85
C LYS A 229 -17.40 31.76 0.41
N LEU A 230 -17.47 30.43 0.29
CA LEU A 230 -18.69 29.71 -0.07
C LEU A 230 -19.77 29.84 1.00
N LEU A 231 -19.40 29.67 2.27
CA LEU A 231 -20.31 29.79 3.41
C LEU A 231 -20.87 31.20 3.56
N GLY A 232 -20.06 32.24 3.30
CA GLY A 232 -20.55 33.63 3.28
C GLY A 232 -21.60 33.91 2.19
N LYS A 233 -21.74 33.02 1.21
CA LYS A 233 -22.74 33.09 0.14
C LYS A 233 -23.69 31.89 0.13
N PHE A 234 -23.71 31.07 1.18
CA PHE A 234 -24.31 29.73 1.16
C PHE A 234 -25.76 29.72 0.66
N ASP A 235 -26.60 30.61 1.17
CA ASP A 235 -28.02 30.70 0.81
C ASP A 235 -28.27 31.12 -0.66
N SER A 236 -27.27 31.73 -1.31
CA SER A 236 -27.31 32.10 -2.72
C SER A 236 -26.71 31.06 -3.66
N LEU A 237 -26.06 30.01 -3.12
CA LEU A 237 -25.51 28.92 -3.90
C LEU A 237 -26.65 28.01 -4.40
N LYS A 238 -26.42 27.34 -5.53
CA LYS A 238 -27.34 26.29 -5.99
C LYS A 238 -27.37 25.14 -4.98
N PRO A 239 -28.50 24.41 -4.84
CA PRO A 239 -28.62 23.32 -3.86
C PRO A 239 -27.55 22.23 -3.98
N ASP A 240 -27.14 21.88 -5.20
CA ASP A 240 -26.07 20.91 -5.43
C ASP A 240 -24.71 21.42 -4.92
N VAL A 241 -24.43 22.72 -5.08
CA VAL A 241 -23.22 23.35 -4.56
C VAL A 241 -23.27 23.45 -3.03
N GLN A 242 -24.44 23.76 -2.46
CA GLN A 242 -24.64 23.74 -1.01
C GLN A 242 -24.33 22.36 -0.41
N GLN A 243 -24.77 21.28 -1.07
CA GLN A 243 -24.47 19.92 -0.63
C GLN A 243 -22.97 19.62 -0.73
N LYS A 244 -22.32 19.96 -1.85
CA LYS A 244 -20.86 19.80 -1.98
C LYS A 244 -20.07 20.53 -0.90
N VAL A 245 -20.53 21.72 -0.49
CA VAL A 245 -19.93 22.46 0.64
C VAL A 245 -20.06 21.66 1.93
N ARG A 246 -21.24 21.10 2.23
CA ARG A 246 -21.44 20.25 3.43
C ARG A 246 -20.57 18.99 3.39
N ASP A 247 -20.55 18.29 2.25
CA ASP A 247 -19.77 17.07 2.08
C ASP A 247 -18.27 17.34 2.23
N SER A 248 -17.80 18.44 1.63
CA SER A 248 -16.41 18.89 1.76
C SER A 248 -16.07 19.17 3.23
N LEU A 249 -16.92 19.94 3.93
CA LEU A 249 -16.71 20.22 5.35
C LEU A 249 -16.69 18.96 6.21
N GLY A 250 -17.61 18.01 5.95
CA GLY A 250 -17.60 16.72 6.62
C GLY A 250 -16.30 15.94 6.39
N LYS A 251 -15.81 15.90 5.14
CA LYS A 251 -14.54 15.24 4.79
C LYS A 251 -13.32 15.93 5.41
N PHE A 252 -13.31 17.26 5.49
CA PHE A 252 -12.17 18.02 6.02
C PHE A 252 -12.10 18.02 7.55
N SER A 253 -13.24 17.85 8.23
CA SER A 253 -13.33 17.94 9.70
C SER A 253 -13.50 16.61 10.42
N LYS A 254 -13.57 15.47 9.69
CA LYS A 254 -13.57 14.13 10.29
C LYS A 254 -12.25 13.83 11.03
N PRO A 255 -12.22 12.81 11.93
CA PRO A 255 -10.97 12.25 12.44
C PRO A 255 -10.00 11.95 11.28
N ASP A 256 -8.75 12.40 11.39
CA ASP A 256 -7.70 12.35 10.35
C ASP A 256 -7.91 13.24 9.10
N GLY A 257 -8.91 14.13 9.11
CA GLY A 257 -9.08 15.18 8.11
C GLY A 257 -7.97 16.24 8.18
N ASP A 258 -7.79 17.01 7.09
CA ASP A 258 -6.66 17.93 6.94
C ASP A 258 -6.65 19.04 8.01
N MET A 259 -7.81 19.48 8.51
CA MET A 259 -7.88 20.44 9.62
C MET A 259 -7.31 19.89 10.92
N LEU A 260 -7.62 18.63 11.26
CA LEU A 260 -7.09 18.00 12.46
C LEU A 260 -5.59 17.73 12.33
N LYS A 261 -5.14 17.27 11.16
CA LYS A 261 -3.70 17.10 10.87
C LYS A 261 -2.94 18.42 11.01
N ALA A 262 -3.50 19.53 10.54
CA ALA A 262 -2.90 20.84 10.74
C ALA A 262 -2.88 21.27 12.21
N ILE A 263 -3.94 21.01 12.97
CA ILE A 263 -3.96 21.26 14.42
C ILE A 263 -2.87 20.45 15.12
N GLU A 264 -2.72 19.19 14.76
CA GLU A 264 -1.69 18.31 15.32
C GLU A 264 -0.27 18.78 14.96
N ALA A 265 -0.05 19.19 13.71
CA ALA A 265 1.23 19.72 13.27
C ALA A 265 1.58 21.04 13.97
N LEU A 266 0.62 21.96 14.14
CA LEU A 266 0.82 23.19 14.91
C LEU A 266 1.10 22.90 16.39
N LYS A 267 0.41 21.93 16.99
CA LYS A 267 0.67 21.50 18.37
C LYS A 267 2.02 20.82 18.52
N ALA A 268 2.42 20.03 17.52
CA ALA A 268 3.75 19.41 17.48
C ALA A 268 4.83 20.49 17.40
N PHE A 269 4.64 21.49 16.53
CA PHE A 269 5.50 22.67 16.43
C PHE A 269 5.55 23.48 17.72
N GLU A 270 4.41 23.73 18.35
CA GLU A 270 4.33 24.46 19.62
C GLU A 270 5.06 23.72 20.75
N LYS A 271 4.91 22.39 20.83
CA LYS A 271 5.50 21.54 21.87
C LYS A 271 6.93 21.11 21.59
N PHE A 272 7.43 21.37 20.39
CA PHE A 272 8.78 20.98 20.01
C PHE A 272 9.80 21.75 20.86
N ARG A 273 10.86 21.06 21.28
CA ARG A 273 11.91 21.62 22.15
C ARG A 273 12.88 22.49 21.36
N TRP A 274 12.42 23.63 20.88
CA TRP A 274 13.22 24.55 20.07
C TRP A 274 14.48 25.04 20.78
N GLU A 275 14.49 25.08 22.11
CA GLU A 275 15.67 25.37 22.92
C GLU A 275 16.82 24.36 22.73
N ALA A 276 16.51 23.13 22.34
CA ALA A 276 17.52 22.09 22.08
C ALA A 276 18.15 22.21 20.68
N GLU A 277 17.53 22.95 19.77
CA GLU A 277 18.05 23.24 18.43
C GLU A 277 19.01 24.42 18.42
N VAL A 278 19.15 25.13 19.54
CA VAL A 278 20.10 26.23 19.70
C VAL A 278 21.51 25.67 19.56
N PRO A 279 22.30 26.07 18.55
CA PRO A 279 23.71 25.73 18.51
C PRO A 279 24.31 26.19 19.83
N LYS A 280 24.84 25.25 20.62
CA LYS A 280 25.57 25.60 21.83
C LYS A 280 26.78 26.39 21.37
N THR A 281 26.70 27.72 21.44
CA THR A 281 27.87 28.56 21.36
C THR A 281 28.74 28.17 22.54
N GLU A 282 29.73 27.31 22.28
CA GLU A 282 30.81 27.08 23.22
C GLU A 282 31.47 28.44 23.43
N LEU A 283 31.08 29.11 24.52
CA LEU A 283 31.82 30.26 25.01
C LEU A 283 33.27 29.78 25.18
N PRO A 284 34.25 30.43 24.53
CA PRO A 284 35.64 30.00 24.63
C PRO A 284 36.00 29.92 26.11
N SER A 285 36.37 28.73 26.55
CA SER A 285 36.75 28.47 27.93
C SER A 285 37.88 29.45 28.31
N PRO A 286 37.74 30.26 29.38
CA PRO A 286 38.68 31.32 29.73
C PRO A 286 40.01 30.79 30.31
N THR A 287 40.47 29.60 29.90
CA THR A 287 41.65 28.94 30.48
C THR A 287 42.61 28.31 29.47
N ALA A 288 42.57 28.73 28.20
CA ALA A 288 43.67 28.42 27.28
C ALA A 288 44.85 29.39 27.52
N PRO A 289 46.06 28.91 27.83
CA PRO A 289 47.23 29.76 27.98
C PRO A 289 47.62 30.38 26.61
N PRO A 290 48.14 31.62 26.58
CA PRO A 290 48.39 32.34 25.34
C PRO A 290 49.60 31.75 24.63
N ASP A 291 49.38 31.31 23.38
CA ASP A 291 50.46 30.97 22.46
C ASP A 291 51.08 32.27 21.93
N GLN A 292 52.37 32.47 22.24
CA GLN A 292 53.14 33.63 21.81
C GLN A 292 53.50 33.47 20.33
N THR A 293 52.98 34.34 19.46
CA THR A 293 53.82 35.01 18.44
C THR A 293 53.06 36.10 17.65
N LYS A 294 53.75 37.25 17.54
CA LYS A 294 53.60 38.38 16.59
C LYS A 294 52.55 39.46 16.87
N SER A 295 53.08 40.55 17.48
CA SER A 295 53.08 41.98 17.05
C SER A 295 51.90 42.53 16.24
N ALA A 296 51.48 43.79 16.35
CA ALA A 296 51.65 44.92 17.26
C ALA A 296 50.74 46.02 16.65
N GLU A 297 49.97 46.78 17.46
CA GLU A 297 49.82 48.25 17.37
C GLU A 297 48.61 48.77 18.18
N ASN A 298 48.94 49.64 19.14
CA ASN A 298 48.30 50.91 19.49
C ASN A 298 46.77 51.00 19.70
N THR A 299 46.33 51.24 20.95
CA THR A 299 46.03 52.59 21.50
C THR A 299 45.09 52.54 22.74
N LYS A 300 45.65 52.85 23.92
CA LYS A 300 45.18 53.73 25.02
C LYS A 300 43.72 53.72 25.57
N THR A 301 43.65 53.47 26.90
CA THR A 301 42.86 54.11 28.00
C THR A 301 41.31 54.01 27.98
N THR A 302 40.56 53.80 29.07
CA THR A 302 40.72 54.25 30.49
C THR A 302 39.78 53.45 31.44
N SER A 303 40.30 53.07 32.62
CA SER A 303 39.73 53.22 33.99
C SER A 303 38.21 53.09 34.26
N MET A 304 37.81 52.18 35.16
CA MET A 304 37.48 52.52 36.57
C MET A 304 37.35 51.26 37.47
N GLN A 305 37.86 51.42 38.69
CA GLN A 305 37.83 50.51 39.84
C GLN A 305 36.41 50.26 40.38
N SER A 306 36.18 49.11 41.03
CA SER A 306 35.89 49.05 42.49
C SER A 306 35.77 47.62 43.04
N SER A 307 36.55 47.38 44.10
CA SER A 307 36.34 46.54 45.32
C SER A 307 35.02 45.76 45.48
N ARG A 308 34.92 44.60 46.17
CA ARG A 308 35.61 44.14 47.40
C ARG A 308 35.26 42.66 47.70
N VAL A 309 36.13 42.07 48.49
CA VAL A 309 36.11 40.79 49.22
C VAL A 309 34.86 40.57 50.10
N ILE A 310 34.41 39.32 50.29
CA ILE A 310 34.20 38.63 51.58
C ILE A 310 33.76 37.17 51.37
N ALA A 311 34.35 36.30 52.20
CA ALA A 311 34.14 34.87 52.30
C ALA A 311 32.97 34.48 53.21
N SER A 312 32.47 33.26 52.98
CA SER A 312 31.93 32.27 53.94
C SER A 312 30.78 32.68 54.88
N THR A 313 29.66 31.96 54.80
CA THR A 313 29.09 31.26 55.96
C THR A 313 28.03 30.23 55.57
N SER A 314 28.10 29.12 56.30
CA SER A 314 27.26 27.92 56.36
C SER A 314 25.93 28.11 57.11
N ALA A 315 24.89 27.41 56.67
CA ALA A 315 23.67 26.97 57.38
C ALA A 315 22.80 26.23 56.34
N MET A 316 21.91 25.27 56.58
CA MET A 316 21.57 24.36 57.68
C MET A 316 20.52 23.37 57.08
N SER A 317 20.44 22.19 57.67
CA SER A 317 19.51 21.08 57.44
C SER A 317 18.02 21.43 57.22
N SER A 318 17.33 20.64 56.38
CA SER A 318 15.96 20.18 56.70
C SER A 318 15.69 18.79 56.13
N SER A 319 15.46 17.85 57.03
CA SER A 319 15.03 16.48 56.79
C SER A 319 13.50 16.42 56.88
N THR A 320 12.83 15.96 55.82
CA THR A 320 11.39 15.67 55.81
C THR A 320 11.15 14.17 55.92
N SER A 321 10.53 13.78 57.02
CA SER A 321 10.13 12.41 57.36
C SER A 321 8.90 12.00 56.54
N ALA A 322 9.03 10.97 55.70
CA ALA A 322 7.91 10.38 54.98
C ALA A 322 7.18 9.35 55.87
N ALA A 323 5.88 9.57 56.08
CA ALA A 323 4.99 8.67 56.78
C ALA A 323 4.63 7.47 55.89
N SER A 324 4.95 6.27 56.38
CA SER A 324 4.60 4.98 55.80
C SER A 324 3.15 4.64 56.12
N SER A 325 2.24 4.82 55.16
CA SER A 325 0.90 4.22 55.20
C SER A 325 0.96 2.78 54.68
N SER A 326 0.77 1.81 55.59
CA SER A 326 0.67 0.40 55.25
C SER A 326 -0.66 0.13 54.53
N ALA A 327 -0.65 0.20 53.21
CA ALA A 327 -1.72 -0.37 52.40
C ALA A 327 -1.61 -1.90 52.43
N THR A 328 -2.71 -2.55 52.77
CA THR A 328 -2.92 -4.00 52.72
C THR A 328 -2.49 -4.52 51.34
N PRO A 329 -1.71 -5.62 51.23
CA PRO A 329 -1.23 -6.11 49.94
C PRO A 329 -2.43 -6.57 49.11
N THR A 330 -2.79 -5.77 48.11
CA THR A 330 -3.72 -6.15 47.05
C THR A 330 -3.18 -7.43 46.42
N SER A 331 -4.01 -8.47 46.36
CA SER A 331 -3.71 -9.76 45.72
C SER A 331 -2.87 -9.55 44.46
N THR A 332 -1.59 -9.90 44.52
CA THR A 332 -0.68 -9.77 43.38
C THR A 332 -1.23 -10.64 42.26
N ALA A 333 -1.69 -9.99 41.18
CA ALA A 333 -2.14 -10.68 39.99
C ALA A 333 -1.07 -11.68 39.56
N ARG A 334 -1.49 -12.90 39.20
CA ARG A 334 -0.58 -13.96 38.77
C ARG A 334 0.18 -13.50 37.51
N PRO A 335 1.52 -13.59 37.48
CA PRO A 335 2.29 -13.32 36.27
C PRO A 335 1.89 -14.28 35.14
N LEU A 336 1.82 -13.75 33.92
CA LEU A 336 1.51 -14.48 32.70
C LEU A 336 2.71 -14.51 31.76
N THR A 337 2.75 -15.51 30.91
CA THR A 337 3.73 -15.59 29.82
C THR A 337 3.36 -14.59 28.73
N TYR A 338 4.25 -13.64 28.46
CA TYR A 338 4.16 -12.66 27.38
C TYR A 338 5.20 -12.92 26.31
N TYR A 339 4.79 -12.67 25.07
CA TYR A 339 5.59 -12.68 23.87
C TYR A 339 5.76 -11.25 23.38
N ILE A 340 7.01 -10.86 23.20
CA ILE A 340 7.41 -9.52 22.82
C ILE A 340 8.19 -9.64 21.50
N ALA A 341 7.83 -8.84 20.51
CA ALA A 341 8.60 -8.74 19.27
C ALA A 341 9.04 -7.29 19.03
N THR A 342 10.26 -7.11 18.53
CA THR A 342 10.76 -5.81 18.08
C THR A 342 10.26 -5.48 16.68
N LYS A 343 10.33 -4.21 16.26
CA LYS A 343 10.15 -3.77 14.87
C LYS A 343 11.31 -4.23 13.97
N TRP A 344 11.06 -4.35 12.68
CA TRP A 344 12.08 -4.83 11.73
C TRP A 344 13.28 -3.88 11.68
N GLY A 345 14.48 -4.45 11.74
CA GLY A 345 15.74 -3.70 11.71
C GLY A 345 16.13 -3.08 13.05
N ASN A 346 15.43 -3.39 14.15
CA ASN A 346 15.85 -2.94 15.47
C ASN A 346 17.27 -3.46 15.82
N PRO A 347 18.17 -2.61 16.34
CA PRO A 347 19.51 -3.05 16.70
C PRO A 347 19.51 -4.11 17.80
N VAL A 348 20.30 -5.17 17.62
CA VAL A 348 20.46 -6.26 18.59
C VAL A 348 20.87 -5.75 19.97
N GLU A 349 21.75 -4.75 20.03
CA GLU A 349 22.22 -4.18 21.31
C GLU A 349 21.13 -3.41 22.05
N THR A 350 20.24 -2.71 21.32
CA THR A 350 19.05 -2.08 21.92
C THR A 350 18.14 -3.13 22.55
N PHE A 351 17.93 -4.25 21.84
CA PHE A 351 17.12 -5.36 22.35
C PHE A 351 17.74 -6.04 23.58
N LYS A 352 19.05 -6.32 23.57
CA LYS A 352 19.77 -6.89 24.72
C LYS A 352 19.68 -6.00 25.95
N LYS A 353 19.83 -4.69 25.76
CA LYS A 353 19.68 -3.72 26.84
C LYS A 353 18.26 -3.75 27.40
N PHE A 354 17.26 -3.79 26.52
CA PHE A 354 15.86 -3.87 26.91
C PHE A 354 15.54 -5.11 27.75
N ILE A 355 15.93 -6.32 27.33
CA ILE A 355 15.65 -7.53 28.11
C ILE A 355 16.37 -7.51 29.47
N GLN A 356 17.59 -6.94 29.52
CA GLN A 356 18.31 -6.76 30.77
C GLN A 356 17.60 -5.78 31.72
N GLU A 357 17.07 -4.68 31.19
CA GLU A 357 16.28 -3.70 31.97
C GLU A 357 14.91 -4.25 32.40
N LEU A 358 14.32 -5.13 31.60
CA LEU A 358 12.97 -5.66 31.82
C LEU A 358 12.93 -6.63 33.01
N ASP A 359 13.80 -7.63 33.01
CA ASP A 359 13.79 -8.71 34.01
C ASP A 359 15.17 -9.31 34.27
N GLY A 360 16.24 -8.61 33.88
CA GLY A 360 17.61 -9.11 33.99
C GLY A 360 17.96 -10.19 32.96
N GLY A 361 17.17 -10.35 31.90
CA GLY A 361 17.37 -11.40 30.89
C GLY A 361 16.88 -12.78 31.33
N ALA A 362 15.87 -12.84 32.21
CA ALA A 362 15.37 -14.09 32.81
C ALA A 362 14.54 -14.95 31.85
N GLY A 363 13.95 -14.34 30.82
CA GLY A 363 13.14 -14.98 29.79
C GLY A 363 13.96 -15.66 28.68
N ASN A 364 13.25 -16.16 27.67
CA ASN A 364 13.84 -16.80 26.49
C ASN A 364 13.87 -15.82 25.31
N ALA A 365 15.07 -15.51 24.81
CA ALA A 365 15.27 -14.59 23.70
C ALA A 365 15.63 -15.33 22.41
N ASP A 366 14.94 -15.02 21.32
CA ASP A 366 15.38 -15.33 19.96
C ASP A 366 15.92 -14.04 19.31
N VAL A 367 17.23 -14.00 19.12
CA VAL A 367 17.97 -12.82 18.65
C VAL A 367 18.37 -13.03 17.20
N GLN A 368 17.49 -12.65 16.28
CA GLN A 368 17.82 -12.60 14.85
C GLN A 368 18.31 -11.21 14.46
N GLU A 369 19.01 -11.12 13.32
CA GLU A 369 19.61 -9.87 12.84
C GLU A 369 18.57 -8.75 12.66
N HIS A 370 17.39 -9.09 12.15
CA HIS A 370 16.38 -8.10 11.76
C HIS A 370 15.13 -8.09 12.65
N ARG A 371 14.81 -9.20 13.30
CA ARG A 371 13.69 -9.32 14.25
C ARG A 371 14.20 -10.01 15.50
N GLN A 372 13.84 -9.47 16.65
CA GLN A 372 14.11 -10.13 17.93
C GLN A 372 12.80 -10.42 18.63
N THR A 373 12.71 -11.58 19.26
CA THR A 373 11.56 -11.94 20.10
C THR A 373 12.00 -12.32 21.50
N TYR A 374 11.14 -12.08 22.48
CA TYR A 374 11.37 -12.39 23.88
C TYR A 374 10.12 -13.00 24.50
N LYS A 375 10.26 -14.16 25.14
CA LYS A 375 9.23 -14.83 25.93
C LYS A 375 9.58 -14.70 27.41
N THR A 376 8.75 -14.01 28.20
CA THR A 376 9.01 -13.81 29.64
C THR A 376 7.71 -13.74 30.46
N SER A 377 7.80 -13.84 31.79
CA SER A 377 6.66 -13.74 32.71
C SER A 377 6.47 -12.31 33.21
N LEU A 378 5.31 -11.69 32.95
CA LEU A 378 5.00 -10.32 33.36
C LEU A 378 3.60 -10.23 34.00
N ASN A 379 3.40 -9.18 34.80
CA ASN A 379 2.07 -8.76 35.20
C ASN A 379 1.41 -7.96 34.06
N ALA A 380 0.08 -8.07 33.91
CA ALA A 380 -0.64 -7.42 32.83
C ALA A 380 -0.45 -5.89 32.77
N SER A 381 -0.39 -5.22 33.92
CA SER A 381 -0.11 -3.78 33.98
C SER A 381 1.28 -3.44 33.43
N HIS A 382 2.29 -4.25 33.76
CA HIS A 382 3.65 -4.02 33.29
C HIS A 382 3.74 -4.23 31.78
N ALA A 383 3.08 -5.26 31.23
CA ALA A 383 3.05 -5.53 29.80
C ALA A 383 2.44 -4.38 28.98
N LEU A 384 1.35 -3.77 29.48
CA LEU A 384 0.73 -2.60 28.84
C LEU A 384 1.68 -1.39 28.80
N ASP A 385 2.45 -1.17 29.86
CA ASP A 385 3.40 -0.06 29.93
C ASP A 385 4.58 -0.22 28.95
N LEU A 386 4.94 -1.45 28.57
CA LEU A 386 6.10 -1.71 27.70
C LEU A 386 5.94 -1.10 26.31
N GLN A 387 4.78 -1.23 25.67
CA GLN A 387 4.57 -0.69 24.32
C GLN A 387 4.65 0.84 24.31
N ALA A 388 4.11 1.49 25.34
CA ALA A 388 4.19 2.94 25.48
C ALA A 388 5.62 3.43 25.77
N LYS A 389 6.37 2.66 26.57
CA LYS A 389 7.75 3.00 26.98
C LYS A 389 8.78 2.73 25.89
N TYR A 390 8.60 1.69 25.09
CA TYR A 390 9.59 1.20 24.13
C TYR A 390 9.02 1.20 22.70
N PRO A 391 9.12 2.32 21.96
CA PRO A 391 8.49 2.47 20.64
C PRO A 391 9.10 1.59 19.54
N PHE A 392 10.23 0.93 19.80
CA PHE A 392 10.82 -0.07 18.91
C PHE A 392 10.17 -1.46 19.06
N LEU A 393 9.28 -1.66 20.04
CA LEU A 393 8.47 -2.87 20.12
C LEU A 393 7.39 -2.84 19.05
N LEU A 394 7.20 -3.98 18.37
CA LEU A 394 6.10 -4.19 17.44
C LEU A 394 4.84 -4.59 18.23
N TYR A 395 4.95 -5.60 19.09
CA TYR A 395 3.87 -6.02 19.96
C TYR A 395 4.35 -6.60 21.29
N VAL A 396 3.43 -6.62 22.26
CA VAL A 396 3.52 -7.35 23.54
C VAL A 396 2.19 -8.06 23.75
N TYR A 397 2.16 -9.40 23.76
CA TYR A 397 0.91 -10.15 23.86
C TYR A 397 1.03 -11.43 24.67
N THR A 398 -0.10 -11.98 25.10
CA THR A 398 -0.20 -13.28 25.79
C THR A 398 -1.33 -14.09 25.17
N ASP A 399 -1.22 -15.42 25.18
CA ASP A 399 -2.29 -16.33 24.71
C ASP A 399 -3.36 -16.59 25.77
N GLU A 400 -3.21 -16.05 26.98
CA GLU A 400 -4.25 -16.21 27.99
C GLU A 400 -5.54 -15.49 27.52
N GLY A 401 -6.67 -16.21 27.56
CA GLY A 401 -7.98 -15.71 27.08
C GLY A 401 -8.33 -16.08 25.63
N TYR A 402 -7.34 -16.41 24.80
CA TYR A 402 -7.55 -16.75 23.37
C TYR A 402 -8.26 -18.09 23.13
N VAL A 403 -8.37 -18.89 24.18
CA VAL A 403 -8.86 -20.27 24.14
C VAL A 403 -10.35 -20.36 24.49
N GLY A 404 -11.02 -19.21 24.68
CA GLY A 404 -12.44 -19.17 25.06
C GLY A 404 -13.40 -19.72 23.99
N ASP A 405 -12.97 -19.81 22.74
CA ASP A 405 -13.81 -20.25 21.62
C ASP A 405 -13.16 -21.43 20.87
N LEU A 406 -13.14 -22.57 21.56
CA LEU A 406 -12.63 -23.86 21.07
C LEU A 406 -13.67 -24.72 20.39
N ASP A 407 -14.89 -24.21 20.19
CA ASP A 407 -15.84 -24.93 19.38
C ASP A 407 -15.28 -25.01 17.97
N SER A 408 -14.83 -26.22 17.62
CA SER A 408 -13.93 -26.56 16.50
C SER A 408 -14.51 -26.32 15.10
N ASN A 409 -15.63 -25.61 15.04
CA ASN A 409 -16.35 -25.24 13.84
C ASN A 409 -16.34 -23.72 13.63
N ASN A 410 -15.57 -22.96 14.41
CA ASN A 410 -15.50 -21.52 14.22
C ASN A 410 -14.72 -21.19 12.93
N ASN A 411 -15.41 -21.36 11.81
CA ASN A 411 -14.99 -21.06 10.44
C ASN A 411 -14.75 -19.55 10.21
N ASN A 412 -14.86 -18.72 11.24
CA ASN A 412 -14.79 -17.27 11.15
C ASN A 412 -13.39 -16.75 10.78
N GLU A 413 -12.33 -17.53 11.03
CA GLU A 413 -10.94 -17.19 10.67
C GLU A 413 -10.60 -17.48 9.21
N PHE A 414 -11.47 -18.17 8.47
CA PHE A 414 -11.18 -18.62 7.11
C PHE A 414 -12.33 -18.39 6.14
N PHE A 415 -11.93 -17.88 4.98
CA PHE A 415 -12.75 -17.94 3.79
C PHE A 415 -12.54 -19.30 3.12
N HIS A 416 -12.87 -20.37 3.85
CA HIS A 416 -12.71 -21.72 3.31
C HIS A 416 -13.41 -21.82 1.96
N ALA A 417 -12.78 -22.56 1.06
CA ALA A 417 -13.44 -23.15 -0.08
C ALA A 417 -14.64 -23.93 0.42
N ILE A 418 -15.86 -23.43 0.23
CA ILE A 418 -17.07 -24.15 0.61
C ILE A 418 -17.24 -25.28 -0.40
N PRO A 419 -17.06 -26.56 -0.02
CA PRO A 419 -17.30 -27.66 -0.94
C PRO A 419 -18.80 -27.69 -1.19
N LYS A 420 -19.22 -27.64 -2.46
CA LYS A 420 -20.62 -27.87 -2.79
C LYS A 420 -20.95 -29.31 -2.43
N GLN A 421 -21.89 -29.55 -1.52
CA GLN A 421 -22.40 -30.90 -1.29
C GLN A 421 -22.95 -31.43 -2.62
N ASN A 422 -22.31 -32.47 -3.16
CA ASN A 422 -22.64 -33.04 -4.47
C ASN A 422 -24.12 -33.45 -4.53
N ARG A 423 -24.93 -32.72 -5.31
CA ARG A 423 -26.00 -33.33 -6.11
C ARG A 423 -25.33 -33.78 -7.40
N GLY A 424 -25.27 -35.09 -7.60
CA GLY A 424 -24.32 -35.75 -8.50
C GLY A 424 -24.43 -35.30 -9.96
N GLU A 425 -23.29 -34.91 -10.52
CA GLU A 425 -23.00 -34.91 -11.96
C GLU A 425 -21.47 -35.07 -12.13
N ALA A 426 -21.06 -36.05 -12.92
CA ALA A 426 -19.66 -36.40 -13.15
C ALA A 426 -19.09 -35.62 -14.36
N SER A 427 -17.83 -35.19 -14.28
CA SER A 427 -17.13 -34.51 -15.40
C SER A 427 -15.79 -35.19 -15.73
N MET A 428 -15.50 -35.27 -17.03
CA MET A 428 -14.45 -36.06 -17.67
C MET A 428 -13.09 -35.34 -17.79
N SER A 429 -12.03 -36.16 -17.88
CA SER A 429 -10.61 -35.81 -18.08
C SER A 429 -10.21 -35.79 -19.55
N HIS A 430 -9.27 -34.91 -19.96
CA HIS A 430 -8.25 -35.18 -20.99
C HIS A 430 -7.03 -34.22 -20.94
N THR A 431 -5.87 -34.75 -21.38
CA THR A 431 -4.47 -34.27 -21.28
C THR A 431 -3.84 -33.79 -22.62
N ASN A 432 -2.83 -32.90 -22.55
CA ASN A 432 -1.42 -32.99 -23.07
C ASN A 432 -0.82 -31.65 -23.54
N VAL A 433 0.40 -31.29 -23.08
CA VAL A 433 1.17 -30.09 -23.50
C VAL A 433 2.65 -30.43 -23.79
N LEU A 434 3.19 -29.87 -24.88
CA LEU A 434 4.54 -30.06 -25.43
C LEU A 434 5.57 -28.97 -25.04
N HIS A 435 6.85 -29.34 -25.13
CA HIS A 435 8.09 -28.63 -24.75
C HIS A 435 8.40 -27.30 -25.47
N ALA A 436 9.08 -26.36 -24.78
CA ALA A 436 9.72 -25.18 -25.38
C ALA A 436 11.22 -25.06 -25.00
N LYS A 437 12.06 -24.80 -26.02
CA LYS A 437 13.52 -24.55 -25.93
C LYS A 437 13.85 -23.09 -25.59
N ARG A 438 14.93 -22.90 -24.82
CA ARG A 438 15.49 -21.61 -24.35
C ARG A 438 16.22 -20.84 -25.47
N LYS A 439 16.05 -19.51 -25.55
CA LYS A 439 16.84 -18.59 -26.42
C LYS A 439 17.49 -17.46 -25.61
N ALA A 440 18.64 -17.01 -26.12
CA ALA A 440 19.62 -16.05 -25.58
C ALA A 440 19.12 -14.58 -25.59
N PRO A 441 19.78 -13.65 -24.86
CA PRO A 441 19.28 -12.30 -24.65
C PRO A 441 19.44 -11.41 -25.89
N LEU A 442 18.35 -10.72 -26.25
CA LEU A 442 18.29 -9.79 -27.38
C LEU A 442 18.53 -8.34 -26.93
N SER A 443 19.35 -7.66 -27.73
CA SER A 443 19.54 -6.20 -27.75
C SER A 443 18.22 -5.49 -28.08
N VAL A 444 17.86 -4.49 -27.27
CA VAL A 444 16.57 -3.79 -27.32
C VAL A 444 16.57 -2.74 -28.43
N SER A 445 16.04 -3.11 -29.60
CA SER A 445 15.46 -2.15 -30.55
C SER A 445 14.00 -1.94 -30.18
N SER A 446 13.55 -0.69 -30.06
CA SER A 446 12.21 -0.25 -29.63
C SER A 446 11.09 -0.55 -30.64
N ARG A 447 11.21 -1.61 -31.44
CA ARG A 447 10.08 -2.13 -32.22
C ARG A 447 9.14 -2.86 -31.27
N LEU A 448 7.91 -2.38 -31.18
CA LEU A 448 6.78 -3.11 -30.62
C LEU A 448 6.70 -4.45 -31.37
N LEU A 449 7.13 -5.53 -30.72
CA LEU A 449 6.92 -6.88 -31.22
C LEU A 449 5.42 -7.18 -31.09
N PRO A 450 4.81 -7.93 -32.03
CA PRO A 450 3.44 -8.38 -31.87
C PRO A 450 3.30 -9.30 -30.66
N ARG A 451 2.18 -9.17 -29.92
CA ARG A 451 1.79 -10.09 -28.83
C ARG A 451 1.87 -11.54 -29.27
N ASN A 452 2.60 -12.34 -28.51
CA ASN A 452 2.59 -13.78 -28.68
C ASN A 452 1.42 -14.35 -27.89
N LEU A 453 0.27 -14.48 -28.54
CA LEU A 453 -0.91 -15.09 -27.93
C LEU A 453 -0.82 -16.62 -28.01
N LEU A 454 -1.26 -17.30 -26.95
CA LEU A 454 -1.47 -18.74 -26.96
C LEU A 454 -2.66 -19.09 -27.87
N PRO A 455 -2.73 -20.32 -28.40
CA PRO A 455 -3.94 -20.80 -29.06
C PRO A 455 -5.15 -20.70 -28.13
N GLU A 456 -6.31 -20.38 -28.71
CA GLU A 456 -7.57 -20.35 -27.97
C GLU A 456 -7.89 -21.71 -27.35
N ASP A 457 -8.16 -21.72 -26.04
CA ASP A 457 -8.54 -22.93 -25.31
C ASP A 457 -10.06 -23.03 -25.18
N GLN A 458 -10.63 -23.91 -26.01
CA GLN A 458 -12.07 -24.23 -26.03
C GLN A 458 -12.52 -24.97 -24.76
N GLY A 459 -11.63 -25.78 -24.18
CA GLY A 459 -11.88 -26.62 -23.02
C GLY A 459 -11.67 -25.91 -21.68
N ALA A 460 -11.19 -24.66 -21.69
CA ALA A 460 -10.97 -23.89 -20.48
C ALA A 460 -12.25 -23.76 -19.64
N PRO A 461 -12.14 -23.82 -18.30
CA PRO A 461 -13.28 -23.64 -17.40
C PRO A 461 -13.83 -22.21 -17.52
N TYR A 462 -15.11 -22.04 -17.13
CA TYR A 462 -15.84 -20.78 -17.29
C TYR A 462 -15.09 -19.58 -16.67
N TRP A 463 -14.44 -19.77 -15.51
CA TRP A 463 -13.75 -18.70 -14.81
C TRP A 463 -12.55 -18.17 -15.58
N LYS A 464 -11.83 -19.01 -16.34
CA LYS A 464 -10.76 -18.57 -17.26
C LYS A 464 -11.36 -17.83 -18.45
N LYS A 465 -12.42 -18.37 -19.05
CA LYS A 465 -13.13 -17.73 -20.18
C LYS A 465 -13.60 -16.32 -19.80
N MET A 466 -14.21 -16.18 -18.62
CA MET A 466 -14.68 -14.92 -18.04
C MET A 466 -13.59 -13.87 -17.92
N VAL A 467 -12.45 -14.19 -17.31
CA VAL A 467 -11.35 -13.22 -17.16
C VAL A 467 -10.65 -12.89 -18.49
N SER A 468 -10.93 -13.62 -19.57
CA SER A 468 -10.42 -13.32 -20.92
C SER A 468 -11.46 -12.74 -21.88
N SER A 469 -12.71 -12.58 -21.42
CA SER A 469 -13.79 -12.06 -22.26
C SER A 469 -13.72 -10.52 -22.31
N PRO A 470 -13.78 -9.92 -23.50
CA PRO A 470 -13.78 -8.47 -23.64
C PRO A 470 -15.09 -7.88 -23.12
N PHE A 471 -15.08 -6.55 -22.90
CA PHE A 471 -16.29 -5.76 -22.66
C PHE A 471 -17.32 -6.01 -23.77
N ARG A 472 -18.57 -6.22 -23.37
CA ARG A 472 -19.70 -6.41 -24.29
C ARG A 472 -20.49 -5.12 -24.37
N GLN A 473 -20.66 -4.58 -25.57
CA GLN A 473 -21.60 -3.48 -25.78
C GLN A 473 -23.03 -3.98 -25.58
N SER A 474 -23.90 -3.12 -25.06
CA SER A 474 -25.31 -3.46 -24.83
C SER A 474 -26.00 -3.90 -26.13
N PRO A 475 -26.83 -4.96 -26.13
CA PRO A 475 -27.21 -5.78 -24.97
C PRO A 475 -26.10 -6.75 -24.55
N LEU A 476 -25.85 -6.84 -23.23
CA LEU A 476 -24.90 -7.78 -22.65
C LEU A 476 -25.36 -9.21 -22.97
N GLN A 477 -24.57 -9.94 -23.77
CA GLN A 477 -24.82 -11.36 -24.01
C GLN A 477 -24.64 -12.14 -22.68
N PRO A 478 -25.31 -13.30 -22.52
CA PRO A 478 -25.12 -14.17 -21.36
C PRO A 478 -23.66 -14.61 -21.22
N VAL A 479 -23.15 -14.68 -19.99
CA VAL A 479 -21.76 -15.08 -19.73
C VAL A 479 -21.45 -16.51 -20.19
N SER A 480 -22.47 -17.36 -20.32
CA SER A 480 -22.36 -18.67 -20.98
C SER A 480 -21.88 -18.61 -22.45
N MET A 481 -21.93 -17.43 -23.08
CA MET A 481 -21.39 -17.17 -24.42
C MET A 481 -19.97 -16.59 -24.38
N ASP A 482 -19.26 -16.66 -23.24
CA ASP A 482 -17.87 -16.23 -23.18
C ASP A 482 -17.02 -16.94 -24.22
N PRO A 483 -16.15 -16.18 -24.95
CA PRO A 483 -15.31 -16.79 -25.94
C PRO A 483 -14.34 -17.77 -25.27
N PRO A 484 -13.71 -18.65 -26.07
CA PRO A 484 -12.64 -19.52 -25.62
C PRO A 484 -11.57 -18.74 -24.87
N TYR A 485 -10.91 -19.39 -23.90
CA TYR A 485 -9.89 -18.71 -23.12
C TYR A 485 -8.72 -18.31 -24.01
N LEU A 486 -8.29 -17.05 -23.87
CA LEU A 486 -7.13 -16.51 -24.57
C LEU A 486 -6.22 -15.82 -23.57
N ALA A 487 -4.91 -16.02 -23.74
CA ALA A 487 -3.89 -15.39 -22.93
C ALA A 487 -2.61 -15.19 -23.74
N ASP A 488 -1.81 -14.23 -23.30
CA ASP A 488 -0.43 -14.05 -23.76
C ASP A 488 0.49 -15.18 -23.27
N ASP A 489 1.53 -15.49 -24.05
CA ASP A 489 2.48 -16.55 -23.74
C ASP A 489 3.44 -16.19 -22.60
N SER A 490 3.45 -14.94 -22.10
CA SER A 490 4.27 -14.52 -20.96
C SER A 490 4.01 -15.38 -19.72
N GLY A 491 2.75 -15.76 -19.48
CA GLY A 491 2.35 -16.66 -18.40
C GLY A 491 2.82 -16.25 -16.99
N GLY A 492 3.14 -14.97 -16.76
CA GLY A 492 3.69 -14.50 -15.48
C GLY A 492 5.18 -14.79 -15.24
N LYS A 493 5.92 -15.16 -16.29
CA LYS A 493 7.37 -15.42 -16.22
C LYS A 493 8.13 -14.29 -15.51
N ASP A 494 9.13 -14.67 -14.72
CA ASP A 494 10.02 -13.79 -13.94
C ASP A 494 9.34 -13.03 -12.77
N THR A 495 8.03 -13.19 -12.59
CA THR A 495 7.31 -12.77 -11.38
C THR A 495 7.26 -13.92 -10.37
N THR A 496 7.24 -13.61 -9.07
CA THR A 496 6.93 -14.59 -8.02
C THR A 496 5.62 -14.27 -7.33
N ILE A 497 4.77 -15.28 -7.20
CA ILE A 497 3.55 -15.25 -6.41
C ILE A 497 3.85 -15.87 -5.05
N TYR A 498 3.71 -15.08 -3.98
CA TYR A 498 3.83 -15.53 -2.61
C TYR A 498 2.44 -15.90 -2.11
N ILE A 499 2.25 -17.15 -1.70
CA ILE A 499 0.94 -17.64 -1.27
C ILE A 499 1.06 -17.98 0.19
N ILE A 500 0.41 -17.20 1.04
CA ILE A 500 0.40 -17.41 2.49
C ILE A 500 -0.93 -18.09 2.83
N ASP A 501 -0.88 -19.37 3.15
CA ASP A 501 -2.07 -20.20 3.36
C ASP A 501 -1.82 -21.30 4.41
N THR A 502 -2.79 -22.20 4.57
CA THR A 502 -2.87 -23.25 5.58
C THR A 502 -2.02 -24.48 5.28
N GLY A 503 -1.71 -24.73 4.01
CA GLY A 503 -0.87 -25.84 3.58
C GLY A 503 -0.91 -26.11 2.07
N PHE A 504 0.03 -26.93 1.60
CA PHE A 504 0.28 -27.20 0.19
C PHE A 504 0.67 -28.66 -0.04
N ASP A 505 0.02 -29.30 -1.00
CA ASP A 505 0.44 -30.57 -1.59
C ASP A 505 1.33 -30.28 -2.80
N VAL A 506 2.64 -30.24 -2.57
CA VAL A 506 3.64 -29.99 -3.62
C VAL A 506 3.82 -31.16 -4.58
N SER A 507 3.20 -32.32 -4.30
CA SER A 507 3.18 -33.44 -5.24
C SER A 507 2.15 -33.25 -6.36
N GLN A 508 1.23 -32.29 -6.20
CA GLN A 508 0.27 -31.89 -7.21
C GLN A 508 0.98 -31.55 -8.54
N PRO A 509 0.72 -32.26 -9.65
CA PRO A 509 1.36 -31.99 -10.94
C PRO A 509 1.28 -30.54 -11.44
N ASP A 510 0.23 -29.81 -11.07
CA ASP A 510 0.12 -28.38 -11.40
C ASP A 510 1.16 -27.50 -10.69
N LEU A 511 1.75 -27.97 -9.60
CA LEU A 511 2.81 -27.30 -8.84
C LEU A 511 4.23 -27.78 -9.23
N ASP A 512 4.36 -28.46 -10.37
CA ASP A 512 5.65 -28.88 -10.93
C ASP A 512 6.65 -27.70 -11.10
N SER A 513 7.91 -27.95 -10.73
CA SER A 513 9.01 -26.99 -10.74
C SER A 513 9.94 -27.13 -11.96
N SER A 514 9.59 -27.97 -12.96
CA SER A 514 10.47 -28.21 -14.12
C SER A 514 10.75 -26.97 -15.00
N GLN A 515 9.90 -25.94 -14.97
CA GLN A 515 10.01 -24.76 -15.84
C GLN A 515 10.09 -23.42 -15.09
N ARG A 516 10.01 -23.44 -13.77
CA ARG A 516 9.90 -22.28 -12.86
C ARG A 516 10.36 -22.69 -11.45
N THR A 517 10.60 -21.74 -10.55
CA THR A 517 10.84 -22.10 -9.14
C THR A 517 9.51 -22.30 -8.41
N VAL A 518 9.46 -23.35 -7.60
CA VAL A 518 8.40 -23.59 -6.61
C VAL A 518 9.11 -23.87 -5.29
N GLU A 519 9.09 -22.88 -4.42
CA GLU A 519 9.76 -22.91 -3.12
C GLU A 519 8.72 -22.98 -2.01
N THR A 520 9.13 -23.42 -0.82
CA THR A 520 8.22 -23.62 0.30
C THR A 520 8.84 -23.18 1.61
N TYR A 521 8.03 -22.60 2.49
CA TYR A 521 8.34 -22.35 3.88
C TYR A 521 7.15 -22.79 4.72
N PHE A 522 7.38 -23.41 5.87
CA PHE A 522 6.32 -23.70 6.81
C PHE A 522 6.80 -23.38 8.22
N VAL A 523 5.92 -22.72 8.98
CA VAL A 523 6.18 -22.41 10.38
C VAL A 523 6.21 -23.71 11.16
N SER A 524 7.22 -23.85 12.01
CA SER A 524 7.35 -24.98 12.92
C SER A 524 6.33 -24.88 14.05
N ASN A 525 5.91 -26.03 14.59
CA ASN A 525 4.81 -26.07 15.55
C ASN A 525 5.13 -25.40 16.90
N ASP A 526 6.40 -25.26 17.26
CA ASP A 526 6.89 -24.50 18.43
C ASP A 526 6.71 -22.98 18.27
N VAL A 527 6.61 -22.50 17.03
CA VAL A 527 6.29 -21.09 16.73
C VAL A 527 4.79 -20.92 16.49
N ALA A 528 4.13 -21.91 15.89
CA ALA A 528 2.70 -21.89 15.60
C ALA A 528 1.80 -22.22 16.79
N PHE A 529 2.35 -22.83 17.85
CA PHE A 529 1.64 -23.11 19.09
C PHE A 529 2.50 -22.77 20.28
N THR A 530 1.89 -22.14 21.27
CA THR A 530 2.52 -21.93 22.56
C THR A 530 2.22 -23.09 23.51
N ASP A 531 3.10 -23.29 24.50
CA ASP A 531 2.89 -24.31 25.52
C ASP A 531 1.56 -24.08 26.26
N GLU A 532 1.25 -22.81 26.53
CA GLU A 532 0.01 -22.36 27.14
C GLU A 532 -1.21 -22.68 26.26
N TYR A 533 -1.12 -22.45 24.95
CA TYR A 533 -2.18 -22.78 24.01
C TYR A 533 -2.50 -24.28 24.08
N ILE A 534 -1.49 -25.15 23.92
CA ILE A 534 -1.69 -26.61 23.98
C ILE A 534 -2.18 -27.05 25.37
N ALA A 535 -1.63 -26.48 26.44
CA ALA A 535 -2.10 -26.78 27.80
C ALA A 535 -3.57 -26.39 28.00
N ASN A 536 -4.00 -25.27 27.44
CA ASN A 536 -5.39 -24.84 27.51
C ASN A 536 -6.29 -25.74 26.66
N MET A 537 -5.88 -26.14 25.45
CA MET A 537 -6.58 -27.17 24.66
C MET A 537 -6.88 -28.42 25.51
N ARG A 538 -5.88 -28.88 26.27
CA ARG A 538 -6.03 -30.04 27.17
C ARG A 538 -7.04 -29.81 28.28
N LYS A 539 -7.07 -28.60 28.87
CA LYS A 539 -8.04 -28.23 29.92
C LYS A 539 -9.49 -28.20 29.42
N PHE A 540 -9.70 -27.83 28.15
CA PHE A 540 -11.03 -27.73 27.55
C PHE A 540 -11.49 -29.04 26.86
N GLY A 541 -11.09 -30.20 27.39
CA GLY A 541 -11.60 -31.50 26.96
C GLY A 541 -10.89 -32.13 25.77
N ARG A 542 -9.67 -31.68 25.43
CA ARG A 542 -8.77 -32.35 24.46
C ARG A 542 -7.54 -32.90 25.17
N ALA A 543 -7.74 -33.80 26.13
CA ALA A 543 -6.72 -34.20 27.11
C ALA A 543 -5.37 -34.64 26.50
N ASN A 544 -5.37 -35.25 25.32
CA ASN A 544 -4.15 -35.65 24.61
C ASN A 544 -3.81 -34.75 23.41
N ALA A 545 -4.32 -33.51 23.37
CA ALA A 545 -3.89 -32.51 22.39
C ALA A 545 -2.36 -32.39 22.42
N ALA A 546 -1.74 -32.64 21.27
CA ALA A 546 -0.30 -32.55 21.11
C ALA A 546 0.02 -31.94 19.75
N PRO A 547 1.00 -31.01 19.68
CA PRO A 547 1.54 -30.59 18.40
C PRO A 547 2.15 -31.82 17.72
N VAL A 548 1.89 -31.97 16.42
CA VAL A 548 2.51 -33.04 15.62
C VAL A 548 3.76 -32.52 14.91
N ILE A 549 4.37 -33.30 14.03
CA ILE A 549 5.40 -32.77 13.14
C ILE A 549 4.70 -31.84 12.15
N ALA A 550 5.18 -30.59 12.06
CA ALA A 550 4.73 -29.66 11.05
C ALA A 550 5.05 -30.25 9.68
N HIS A 551 4.02 -30.50 8.89
CA HIS A 551 4.12 -30.89 7.50
C HIS A 551 3.46 -29.81 6.64
N ILE A 552 3.82 -29.78 5.37
CA ILE A 552 3.38 -28.74 4.45
C ILE A 552 1.93 -28.92 4.01
N GLY A 553 1.44 -30.16 3.89
CA GLY A 553 0.07 -30.45 3.45
C GLY A 553 -1.01 -30.02 4.44
N ASP A 554 -2.24 -29.94 3.95
CA ASP A 554 -3.47 -29.74 4.69
C ASP A 554 -4.56 -30.60 4.02
N ASP A 555 -5.39 -31.27 4.82
CA ASP A 555 -6.48 -32.14 4.38
C ASP A 555 -7.53 -31.41 3.52
N SER A 556 -7.76 -30.12 3.78
CA SER A 556 -8.70 -29.29 3.02
C SER A 556 -8.18 -28.96 1.61
N GLY A 557 -6.86 -28.98 1.43
CA GLY A 557 -6.19 -28.62 0.19
C GLY A 557 -6.36 -27.15 -0.20
N HIS A 558 -6.73 -26.26 0.75
CA HIS A 558 -7.08 -24.88 0.45
C HIS A 558 -5.91 -24.14 -0.22
N GLY A 559 -4.74 -24.12 0.41
CA GLY A 559 -3.55 -23.47 -0.15
C GLY A 559 -3.06 -24.11 -1.45
N THR A 560 -3.16 -25.43 -1.59
CA THR A 560 -2.87 -26.15 -2.86
C THR A 560 -3.74 -25.63 -4.00
N LYS A 561 -5.05 -25.45 -3.76
CA LYS A 561 -5.99 -24.94 -4.75
C LYS A 561 -5.69 -23.49 -5.10
N MET A 562 -5.37 -22.64 -4.11
CA MET A 562 -4.96 -21.25 -4.37
C MET A 562 -3.71 -21.17 -5.24
N ALA A 563 -2.69 -21.99 -4.93
CA ALA A 563 -1.48 -22.09 -5.73
C ALA A 563 -1.73 -22.57 -7.15
N THR A 564 -2.62 -23.55 -7.31
CA THR A 564 -3.01 -24.07 -8.61
C THR A 564 -3.78 -23.06 -9.44
N ILE A 565 -4.69 -22.29 -8.84
CA ILE A 565 -5.43 -21.21 -9.53
C ILE A 565 -4.50 -20.07 -9.95
N ALA A 566 -3.62 -19.62 -9.06
CA ALA A 566 -2.77 -18.47 -9.32
C ALA A 566 -1.69 -18.80 -10.36
N GLY A 567 -0.97 -19.90 -10.17
CA GLY A 567 0.18 -20.26 -11.00
C GLY A 567 0.32 -21.75 -11.31
N GLY A 568 -0.75 -22.55 -11.22
CA GLY A 568 -0.71 -23.94 -11.68
C GLY A 568 -0.27 -24.05 -13.13
N LYS A 569 0.52 -25.07 -13.46
CA LYS A 569 1.12 -25.28 -14.78
C LYS A 569 0.07 -25.41 -15.89
N VAL A 570 -1.05 -26.07 -15.58
CA VAL A 570 -2.14 -26.32 -16.54
C VAL A 570 -3.30 -25.39 -16.24
N HIS A 571 -3.71 -25.31 -14.98
CA HIS A 571 -4.93 -24.63 -14.59
C HIS A 571 -4.71 -23.15 -14.29
N GLY A 572 -3.49 -22.74 -13.94
CA GLY A 572 -3.19 -21.40 -13.46
C GLY A 572 -3.45 -20.27 -14.46
N ILE A 573 -3.68 -19.07 -13.93
CA ILE A 573 -3.70 -17.82 -14.72
C ILE A 573 -2.28 -17.43 -15.17
N ALA A 574 -1.28 -17.63 -14.30
CA ALA A 574 0.13 -17.35 -14.59
C ALA A 574 1.00 -18.62 -14.51
N PRO A 575 0.88 -19.56 -15.48
CA PRO A 575 1.52 -20.88 -15.42
C PRO A 575 3.07 -20.86 -15.47
N LYS A 576 3.69 -19.73 -15.79
CA LYS A 576 5.16 -19.54 -15.82
C LYS A 576 5.68 -18.68 -14.66
N ALA A 577 4.82 -18.17 -13.79
CA ALA A 577 5.24 -17.45 -12.58
C ALA A 577 5.90 -18.41 -11.60
N ASN A 578 6.94 -17.94 -10.92
CA ASN A 578 7.51 -18.65 -9.79
C ASN A 578 6.52 -18.64 -8.61
N LEU A 579 6.54 -19.68 -7.79
CA LEU A 579 5.70 -19.78 -6.59
C LEU A 579 6.57 -19.86 -5.34
N TYR A 580 6.20 -19.13 -4.30
CA TYR A 580 6.71 -19.35 -2.96
C TYR A 580 5.53 -19.59 -2.02
N LEU A 581 5.44 -20.81 -1.50
CA LEU A 581 4.32 -21.32 -0.74
C LEU A 581 4.65 -21.25 0.76
N LEU A 582 3.99 -20.37 1.51
CA LEU A 582 4.29 -20.10 2.91
C LEU A 582 3.13 -20.58 3.81
N LYS A 583 3.35 -21.66 4.54
CA LYS A 583 2.40 -22.20 5.51
C LYS A 583 2.60 -21.54 6.87
N PHE A 584 1.60 -20.83 7.34
CA PHE A 584 1.69 -20.04 8.58
C PHE A 584 1.01 -20.69 9.79
N MET A 585 0.34 -21.83 9.61
CA MET A 585 -0.39 -22.51 10.68
C MET A 585 0.28 -23.80 11.12
N GLY A 586 0.11 -24.13 12.39
CA GLY A 586 0.53 -25.40 12.95
C GLY A 586 -0.53 -26.49 12.81
N HIS A 587 -0.12 -27.73 13.01
CA HIS A 587 -1.02 -28.90 13.10
C HIS A 587 -0.96 -29.55 14.48
N TRP A 588 -2.10 -29.99 15.00
CA TRP A 588 -2.17 -30.75 16.24
C TRP A 588 -3.13 -31.94 16.09
N ASN A 589 -3.03 -32.90 17.01
CA ASN A 589 -3.83 -34.11 17.00
C ASN A 589 -4.92 -34.05 18.08
N SER A 590 -6.18 -34.35 17.71
CA SER A 590 -7.34 -34.40 18.60
C SER A 590 -7.70 -35.80 19.10
N GLU A 591 -6.87 -36.82 18.82
CA GLU A 591 -6.92 -38.23 19.25
C GLU A 591 -7.58 -39.23 18.30
N LYS A 592 -8.18 -38.80 17.18
CA LYS A 592 -8.87 -39.75 16.28
C LYS A 592 -7.94 -40.77 15.63
N ALA A 593 -6.66 -40.43 15.46
CA ALA A 593 -5.61 -41.35 15.08
C ALA A 593 -4.26 -40.82 15.58
N ALA A 594 -3.52 -41.58 16.40
CA ALA A 594 -2.31 -41.13 17.12
C ALA A 594 -1.14 -40.62 16.22
N ARG A 595 -1.26 -40.68 14.90
CA ARG A 595 -0.20 -40.31 13.95
C ARG A 595 -0.64 -39.39 12.81
N GLU A 596 -1.93 -39.11 12.67
CA GLU A 596 -2.41 -38.22 11.61
C GLU A 596 -2.85 -36.89 12.23
N PRO A 597 -2.32 -35.77 11.73
CA PRO A 597 -2.84 -34.46 12.08
C PRO A 597 -4.27 -34.38 11.60
N ASP A 598 -5.23 -34.17 12.50
CA ASP A 598 -6.64 -34.02 12.14
C ASP A 598 -7.15 -32.60 12.36
N ARG A 599 -6.30 -31.68 12.88
CA ARG A 599 -6.67 -30.30 13.19
C ARG A 599 -5.57 -29.29 12.82
N LEU A 600 -5.99 -28.24 12.11
CA LEU A 600 -5.24 -27.00 11.98
C LEU A 600 -5.36 -26.18 13.27
N GLY A 601 -4.32 -25.40 13.59
CA GLY A 601 -4.34 -24.41 14.67
C GLY A 601 -5.25 -23.22 14.37
N LYS A 602 -5.19 -22.18 15.21
CA LYS A 602 -5.67 -20.82 14.87
C LYS A 602 -4.52 -19.99 14.30
N ILE A 603 -4.83 -18.87 13.65
CA ILE A 603 -3.80 -17.92 13.20
C ILE A 603 -3.10 -17.32 14.42
N GLN A 604 -1.78 -17.52 14.54
CA GLN A 604 -0.98 -16.97 15.65
C GLN A 604 -0.13 -15.78 15.21
N PRO A 605 -0.04 -14.70 16.01
CA PRO A 605 0.79 -13.53 15.68
C PRO A 605 2.27 -13.87 15.43
N MET A 606 2.87 -14.74 16.25
CA MET A 606 4.26 -15.17 16.08
C MET A 606 4.49 -15.91 14.77
N ALA A 607 3.58 -16.81 14.41
CA ALA A 607 3.66 -17.57 13.17
C ALA A 607 3.55 -16.66 11.95
N LEU A 608 2.63 -15.70 11.98
CA LEU A 608 2.49 -14.71 10.91
C LEU A 608 3.71 -13.79 10.82
N THR A 609 4.28 -13.38 11.96
CA THR A 609 5.54 -12.63 12.03
C THR A 609 6.68 -13.39 11.33
N ALA A 610 6.85 -14.67 11.66
CA ALA A 610 7.89 -15.52 11.05
C ALA A 610 7.73 -15.65 9.53
N VAL A 611 6.48 -15.73 9.04
CA VAL A 611 6.19 -15.76 7.61
C VAL A 611 6.50 -14.43 6.93
N PHE A 612 6.10 -13.29 7.52
CA PHE A 612 6.42 -11.97 6.98
C PHE A 612 7.93 -11.75 6.93
N ASP A 613 8.66 -12.14 7.97
CA ASP A 613 10.10 -12.00 8.04
C ASP A 613 10.80 -12.89 7.00
N THR A 614 10.34 -14.14 6.83
CA THR A 614 10.82 -15.03 5.78
C THR A 614 10.58 -14.46 4.38
N LEU A 615 9.40 -13.89 4.15
CA LEU A 615 9.04 -13.24 2.89
C LEU A 615 9.95 -12.04 2.61
N ARG A 616 10.18 -11.17 3.60
CA ARG A 616 11.09 -10.00 3.49
C ARG A 616 12.49 -10.43 3.07
N LEU A 617 13.03 -11.47 3.71
CA LEU A 617 14.35 -12.00 3.40
C LEU A 617 14.43 -12.54 1.97
N HIS A 618 13.41 -13.29 1.54
CA HIS A 618 13.37 -13.86 0.20
C HIS A 618 13.26 -12.80 -0.90
N VAL A 619 12.36 -11.82 -0.73
CA VAL A 619 12.25 -10.66 -1.64
C VAL A 619 13.57 -9.91 -1.72
N THR A 620 14.18 -9.58 -0.58
CA THR A 620 15.47 -8.88 -0.52
C THR A 620 16.56 -9.64 -1.27
N ARG A 621 16.64 -10.97 -1.06
CA ARG A 621 17.61 -11.82 -1.78
C ARG A 621 17.36 -11.79 -3.29
N ARG A 622 16.10 -11.88 -3.74
CA ARG A 622 15.76 -11.81 -5.16
C ARG A 622 16.10 -10.47 -5.78
N LEU A 623 15.80 -9.36 -5.10
CA LEU A 623 16.10 -8.01 -5.58
C LEU A 623 17.60 -7.70 -5.64
N ARG A 624 18.42 -8.34 -4.79
CA ARG A 624 19.88 -8.27 -4.91
C ARG A 624 20.41 -8.91 -6.19
N VAL A 625 19.75 -9.97 -6.67
CA VAL A 625 20.13 -10.69 -7.90
C VAL A 625 19.52 -10.04 -9.14
N ASN A 626 18.25 -9.64 -9.06
CA ASN A 626 17.50 -9.00 -10.12
C ASN A 626 16.68 -7.84 -9.55
N LYS A 627 17.14 -6.61 -9.77
CA LYS A 627 16.49 -5.39 -9.27
C LYS A 627 15.09 -5.17 -9.84
N ASP A 628 14.80 -5.75 -11.00
CA ASP A 628 13.50 -5.64 -11.68
C ASP A 628 12.56 -6.78 -11.30
N ALA A 629 12.96 -7.67 -10.39
CA ALA A 629 12.13 -8.80 -9.96
C ALA A 629 10.80 -8.33 -9.38
N LYS A 630 9.69 -8.81 -9.96
CA LYS A 630 8.34 -8.49 -9.50
C LYS A 630 7.81 -9.56 -8.54
N SER A 631 6.90 -9.14 -7.68
CA SER A 631 6.33 -9.95 -6.61
C SER A 631 4.86 -9.58 -6.42
N VAL A 632 4.02 -10.55 -6.05
CA VAL A 632 2.64 -10.35 -5.61
C VAL A 632 2.35 -11.30 -4.45
N ILE A 633 1.65 -10.81 -3.44
CA ILE A 633 1.29 -11.59 -2.24
C ILE A 633 -0.19 -11.95 -2.30
N ASN A 634 -0.53 -13.21 -2.12
CA ASN A 634 -1.90 -13.70 -2.02
C ASN A 634 -2.23 -14.06 -0.56
N LEU A 635 -3.24 -13.42 0.00
CA LEU A 635 -3.81 -13.71 1.31
C LEU A 635 -5.29 -14.11 1.14
N SER A 636 -5.52 -15.41 0.94
CA SER A 636 -6.86 -15.99 0.80
C SER A 636 -7.49 -16.33 2.16
N TRP A 637 -7.34 -15.42 3.14
CA TRP A 637 -7.82 -15.58 4.51
C TRP A 637 -8.04 -14.20 5.14
N GLY A 638 -8.68 -14.16 6.32
CA GLY A 638 -8.87 -12.94 7.09
C GLY A 638 -9.32 -13.26 8.51
N VAL A 639 -8.92 -12.42 9.47
CA VAL A 639 -9.27 -12.58 10.89
C VAL A 639 -10.21 -11.46 11.30
N ASP A 640 -11.22 -11.78 12.10
CA ASP A 640 -12.11 -10.75 12.65
C ASP A 640 -11.36 -9.83 13.62
N THR A 641 -11.75 -8.55 13.68
CA THR A 641 -11.20 -7.52 14.57
C THR A 641 -11.69 -7.65 16.02
N ASP A 642 -12.32 -8.79 16.38
CA ASP A 642 -12.87 -9.04 17.71
C ASP A 642 -11.82 -8.75 18.80
N PRO A 643 -12.09 -7.81 19.74
CA PRO A 643 -11.15 -7.43 20.78
C PRO A 643 -10.78 -8.57 21.73
N THR A 644 -11.57 -9.65 21.75
CA THR A 644 -11.34 -10.83 22.60
C THR A 644 -10.47 -11.90 21.93
N GLY A 645 -10.22 -11.78 20.62
CA GLY A 645 -9.45 -12.75 19.83
C GLY A 645 -8.05 -12.26 19.45
N ALA A 646 -7.47 -12.93 18.45
CA ALA A 646 -6.16 -12.59 17.87
C ALA A 646 -6.15 -11.35 16.99
N GLY A 647 -7.34 -10.86 16.61
CA GLY A 647 -7.53 -9.72 15.74
C GLY A 647 -6.64 -8.52 16.10
N PRO A 648 -6.71 -7.96 17.32
CA PRO A 648 -5.95 -6.77 17.68
C PRO A 648 -4.43 -6.92 17.56
N ILE A 649 -3.88 -8.09 17.92
CA ILE A 649 -2.43 -8.31 17.85
C ILE A 649 -2.00 -8.58 16.40
N ILE A 650 -2.80 -9.32 15.63
CA ILE A 650 -2.57 -9.52 14.20
C ILE A 650 -2.66 -8.18 13.46
N GLU A 651 -3.62 -7.32 13.84
CA GLU A 651 -3.76 -5.96 13.31
C GLU A 651 -2.47 -5.16 13.44
N ALA A 652 -1.83 -5.22 14.61
CA ALA A 652 -0.59 -4.49 14.91
C ALA A 652 0.59 -4.92 14.01
N LEU A 653 0.54 -6.11 13.39
CA LEU A 653 1.59 -6.58 12.48
C LEU A 653 1.55 -5.90 11.11
N PHE A 654 0.35 -5.50 10.67
CA PHE A 654 0.15 -5.07 9.30
C PHE A 654 0.74 -3.70 8.96
N PRO A 655 0.65 -2.63 9.78
CA PRO A 655 1.20 -1.33 9.41
C PRO A 655 2.67 -1.39 8.95
N GLU A 656 3.55 -2.00 9.75
CA GLU A 656 4.96 -2.17 9.40
C GLU A 656 5.17 -3.03 8.14
N PHE A 657 4.32 -4.05 7.96
CA PHE A 657 4.38 -4.93 6.79
C PHE A 657 3.88 -4.26 5.51
N LEU A 658 2.83 -3.45 5.60
CA LEU A 658 2.26 -2.68 4.50
C LEU A 658 3.22 -1.59 4.06
N ASP A 659 3.81 -0.84 4.99
CA ASP A 659 4.86 0.16 4.68
C ASP A 659 6.02 -0.48 3.92
N TRP A 660 6.44 -1.67 4.34
CA TRP A 660 7.47 -2.43 3.62
C TRP A 660 7.00 -2.82 2.21
N CYS A 661 5.77 -3.34 2.05
CA CYS A 661 5.22 -3.67 0.74
C CYS A 661 5.13 -2.44 -0.18
N GLU A 662 4.73 -1.28 0.34
CA GLU A 662 4.64 -0.01 -0.41
C GLU A 662 6.01 0.49 -0.88
N ASN A 663 7.03 0.38 -0.03
CA ASN A 663 8.41 0.72 -0.37
C ASN A 663 8.96 -0.16 -1.50
N PHE A 664 8.58 -1.44 -1.53
CA PHE A 664 9.02 -2.38 -2.56
C PHE A 664 8.03 -2.54 -3.73
N LYS A 665 6.94 -1.78 -3.75
CA LYS A 665 5.87 -1.84 -4.76
C LYS A 665 5.31 -3.25 -4.95
N ILE A 666 5.07 -3.95 -3.84
CA ILE A 666 4.53 -5.32 -3.83
C ILE A 666 3.03 -5.27 -3.53
N PRO A 667 2.16 -5.56 -4.52
CA PRO A 667 0.73 -5.66 -4.27
C PRO A 667 0.38 -6.84 -3.36
N ILE A 668 -0.59 -6.62 -2.48
CA ILE A 668 -1.18 -7.65 -1.63
C ILE A 668 -2.61 -7.87 -2.10
N VAL A 669 -2.89 -9.05 -2.63
CA VAL A 669 -4.22 -9.46 -3.05
C VAL A 669 -4.88 -10.19 -1.90
N VAL A 670 -6.03 -9.69 -1.46
CA VAL A 670 -6.74 -10.21 -0.28
C VAL A 670 -8.14 -10.64 -0.67
N ALA A 671 -8.59 -11.79 -0.19
CA ALA A 671 -9.99 -12.20 -0.32
C ALA A 671 -10.88 -11.27 0.52
N ALA A 672 -11.99 -10.79 -0.03
CA ALA A 672 -12.89 -9.88 0.68
C ALA A 672 -13.55 -10.53 1.90
N GLY A 673 -13.92 -11.79 1.76
CA GLY A 673 -14.49 -12.62 2.80
C GLY A 673 -15.77 -13.32 2.38
N ASN A 674 -16.16 -14.32 3.17
CA ASN A 674 -17.26 -15.24 2.86
C ASN A 674 -18.47 -15.06 3.81
N ASP A 675 -18.55 -13.93 4.50
CA ASP A 675 -19.61 -13.61 5.45
C ASP A 675 -20.28 -12.27 5.05
N PRO A 676 -21.48 -12.30 4.45
CA PRO A 676 -22.16 -11.10 4.00
C PRO A 676 -22.76 -10.27 5.16
N GLU A 677 -22.83 -10.81 6.38
CA GLU A 677 -23.32 -10.10 7.56
C GLU A 677 -22.23 -9.22 8.18
N LYS A 678 -20.95 -9.49 7.86
CA LYS A 678 -19.79 -8.70 8.27
C LYS A 678 -19.38 -7.71 7.19
N ASN A 679 -18.56 -6.74 7.61
CA ASN A 679 -17.99 -5.74 6.71
C ASN A 679 -16.46 -5.88 6.60
N LEU A 680 -15.88 -5.27 5.58
CA LEU A 680 -14.42 -5.26 5.42
C LEU A 680 -13.68 -4.60 6.59
N HIS A 681 -14.26 -3.59 7.27
CA HIS A 681 -13.63 -2.95 8.43
C HIS A 681 -13.56 -3.86 9.67
N ASP A 682 -14.35 -4.94 9.69
CA ASP A 682 -14.38 -5.93 10.76
C ASP A 682 -13.35 -7.05 10.54
N LYS A 683 -12.57 -7.00 9.45
CA LYS A 683 -11.64 -8.07 9.06
C LYS A 683 -10.25 -7.54 8.74
N ILE A 684 -9.24 -8.30 9.15
CA ILE A 684 -7.82 -8.03 8.93
C ILE A 684 -7.28 -9.08 7.96
N PRO A 685 -6.60 -8.69 6.86
CA PRO A 685 -6.14 -7.33 6.54
C PRO A 685 -7.11 -6.44 5.75
N GLN A 686 -8.34 -6.87 5.49
CA GLN A 686 -9.29 -6.21 4.60
C GLN A 686 -9.54 -4.74 4.98
N LYS A 687 -9.61 -4.43 6.28
CA LYS A 687 -9.81 -3.07 6.81
C LYS A 687 -8.74 -2.07 6.37
N PHE A 688 -7.55 -2.55 6.05
CA PHE A 688 -6.45 -1.69 5.60
C PHE A 688 -6.57 -1.32 4.12
N GLY A 689 -7.40 -1.99 3.33
CA GLY A 689 -7.55 -1.70 1.91
C GLY A 689 -8.15 -0.30 1.69
N THR A 690 -7.44 0.59 1.02
CA THR A 690 -7.97 1.90 0.58
C THR A 690 -8.08 1.92 -0.94
N LYS A 691 -8.57 2.99 -1.57
CA LYS A 691 -8.53 3.08 -3.05
C LYS A 691 -7.11 3.21 -3.58
N ASP A 692 -6.20 3.78 -2.79
CA ASP A 692 -4.90 4.29 -3.25
C ASP A 692 -3.70 3.44 -2.82
N ASN A 693 -3.84 2.57 -1.81
CA ASN A 693 -2.74 1.70 -1.39
C ASN A 693 -2.64 0.40 -2.19
N LEU A 694 -1.60 -0.39 -1.93
CA LEU A 694 -1.28 -1.62 -2.68
C LEU A 694 -2.14 -2.85 -2.33
N ILE A 695 -3.14 -2.73 -1.45
CA ILE A 695 -4.03 -3.84 -1.10
C ILE A 695 -5.14 -3.94 -2.14
N ILE A 696 -5.23 -5.07 -2.82
CA ILE A 696 -6.26 -5.39 -3.81
C ILE A 696 -7.27 -6.32 -3.14
N THR A 697 -8.37 -5.78 -2.62
CA THR A 697 -9.46 -6.57 -2.04
C THR A 697 -10.38 -7.10 -3.13
N VAL A 698 -10.58 -8.42 -3.15
CA VAL A 698 -11.27 -9.11 -4.24
C VAL A 698 -12.58 -9.74 -3.78
N GLY A 699 -13.68 -9.25 -4.34
CA GLY A 699 -15.01 -9.80 -4.15
C GLY A 699 -15.32 -10.92 -5.15
N GLY A 700 -16.36 -11.71 -4.85
CA GLY A 700 -16.74 -12.84 -5.68
C GLY A 700 -17.91 -12.57 -6.62
N VAL A 701 -17.84 -13.10 -7.84
CA VAL A 701 -18.98 -13.20 -8.77
C VAL A 701 -19.28 -14.65 -9.13
N ARG A 702 -20.53 -14.89 -9.54
CA ARG A 702 -21.01 -16.13 -10.13
C ARG A 702 -20.55 -16.27 -11.58
N ASP A 703 -20.85 -17.42 -12.18
CA ASP A 703 -20.62 -17.72 -13.58
C ASP A 703 -21.43 -16.83 -14.54
N ASP A 704 -22.54 -16.24 -14.10
CA ASP A 704 -23.31 -15.23 -14.85
C ASP A 704 -22.83 -13.78 -14.65
N GLY A 705 -21.76 -13.57 -13.89
CA GLY A 705 -21.20 -12.26 -13.57
C GLY A 705 -21.94 -11.50 -12.47
N THR A 706 -23.03 -12.05 -11.90
CA THR A 706 -23.70 -11.45 -10.75
C THR A 706 -22.89 -11.63 -9.47
N LEU A 707 -23.17 -10.79 -8.46
CA LEU A 707 -22.54 -10.88 -7.14
C LEU A 707 -22.72 -12.28 -6.57
N TRP A 708 -21.62 -12.88 -6.07
CA TRP A 708 -21.73 -14.05 -5.21
C TRP A 708 -22.21 -13.62 -3.82
N PRO A 709 -23.42 -14.05 -3.36
CA PRO A 709 -24.02 -13.53 -2.13
C PRO A 709 -23.24 -13.82 -0.84
N GLY A 710 -22.27 -14.74 -0.87
CA GLY A 710 -21.39 -14.98 0.27
C GLY A 710 -20.32 -13.89 0.46
N THR A 711 -20.16 -12.96 -0.47
CA THR A 711 -19.08 -11.97 -0.39
C THR A 711 -19.29 -10.98 0.78
N THR A 712 -18.30 -10.85 1.65
CA THR A 712 -18.20 -9.76 2.63
C THR A 712 -18.01 -8.42 1.91
N LEU A 713 -18.85 -7.43 2.21
CA LEU A 713 -18.88 -6.15 1.50
C LEU A 713 -18.20 -5.03 2.27
N HIS A 714 -17.79 -3.98 1.56
CA HIS A 714 -17.33 -2.73 2.18
C HIS A 714 -18.53 -1.90 2.67
N GLU A 715 -18.34 -1.08 3.69
CA GLU A 715 -19.34 -0.13 4.16
C GLU A 715 -18.90 1.30 3.81
N PRO A 716 -19.70 2.09 3.09
CA PRO A 716 -19.34 3.46 2.74
C PRO A 716 -18.97 4.29 3.98
N GLY A 717 -17.81 4.95 3.92
CA GLY A 717 -17.31 5.79 5.01
C GLY A 717 -16.53 5.07 6.10
N GLN A 718 -16.54 3.73 6.13
CA GLN A 718 -15.74 2.91 7.04
C GLN A 718 -14.40 2.49 6.41
N ALA A 719 -13.53 1.91 7.23
CA ALA A 719 -12.27 1.33 6.77
C ALA A 719 -12.49 0.14 5.82
N GLY A 720 -11.49 -0.18 5.01
CA GLY A 720 -11.58 -1.24 4.01
C GLY A 720 -12.36 -0.82 2.76
N SER A 721 -11.85 -1.22 1.60
CA SER A 721 -12.45 -0.93 0.31
C SER A 721 -12.36 -2.12 -0.61
N MET A 722 -13.42 -2.33 -1.39
CA MET A 722 -13.42 -3.29 -2.47
C MET A 722 -12.65 -2.71 -3.66
N SER A 723 -11.73 -3.48 -4.23
CA SER A 723 -10.95 -3.03 -5.41
C SER A 723 -11.54 -3.55 -6.72
N VAL A 724 -11.75 -4.87 -6.80
CA VAL A 724 -12.22 -5.54 -8.02
C VAL A 724 -13.01 -6.79 -7.68
N TRP A 725 -13.63 -7.39 -8.71
CA TRP A 725 -14.40 -8.62 -8.61
C TRP A 725 -13.79 -9.72 -9.50
N SER A 726 -13.96 -10.97 -9.11
CA SER A 726 -13.42 -12.11 -9.86
C SER A 726 -14.28 -13.37 -9.64
N PRO A 727 -14.29 -14.35 -10.56
CA PRO A 727 -15.05 -15.58 -10.39
C PRO A 727 -14.76 -16.28 -9.06
N ALA A 728 -15.81 -16.57 -8.30
CA ALA A 728 -15.71 -17.15 -6.96
C ALA A 728 -16.46 -18.47 -6.80
N MET A 729 -17.45 -18.76 -7.65
CA MET A 729 -18.38 -19.89 -7.46
C MET A 729 -18.08 -21.05 -8.40
N ASP A 730 -18.00 -22.26 -7.87
CA ASP A 730 -17.77 -23.47 -8.66
C ASP A 730 -16.44 -23.48 -9.44
N VAL A 731 -15.38 -22.93 -8.83
CA VAL A 731 -14.01 -22.98 -9.38
C VAL A 731 -13.42 -24.38 -9.14
N VAL A 732 -13.13 -25.07 -10.25
CA VAL A 732 -12.59 -26.44 -10.24
C VAL A 732 -11.11 -26.40 -10.63
N VAL A 733 -10.27 -26.92 -9.73
CA VAL A 733 -8.83 -27.14 -9.92
C VAL A 733 -8.42 -28.41 -9.16
N PRO A 734 -7.35 -29.11 -9.57
CA PRO A 734 -6.89 -30.29 -8.86
C PRO A 734 -6.31 -29.92 -7.47
N GLY A 735 -6.58 -30.76 -6.46
CA GLY A 735 -6.10 -30.61 -5.08
C GLY A 735 -6.83 -31.56 -4.13
N PRO A 736 -6.40 -31.65 -2.86
CA PRO A 736 -7.14 -32.40 -1.83
C PRO A 736 -8.59 -31.91 -1.71
N GLY A 737 -9.52 -32.84 -1.48
CA GLY A 737 -10.95 -32.59 -1.49
C GLY A 737 -11.53 -32.49 -2.91
N ASN A 738 -12.32 -33.50 -3.30
CA ASN A 738 -12.94 -33.57 -4.61
C ASN A 738 -14.07 -32.53 -4.76
N GLY A 739 -14.08 -31.81 -5.88
CA GLY A 739 -15.24 -31.03 -6.32
C GLY A 739 -15.00 -29.54 -6.54
N PRO A 740 -16.05 -28.84 -7.01
CA PRO A 740 -16.04 -27.38 -7.16
C PRO A 740 -15.90 -26.69 -5.81
N ASN A 741 -15.13 -25.60 -5.81
CA ASN A 741 -14.87 -24.80 -4.62
C ASN A 741 -15.46 -23.41 -4.82
N THR A 742 -16.13 -22.90 -3.78
CA THR A 742 -16.75 -21.57 -3.81
C THR A 742 -16.19 -20.68 -2.69
N GLY A 743 -15.79 -19.45 -3.02
CA GLY A 743 -15.21 -18.51 -2.06
C GLY A 743 -14.51 -17.30 -2.69
N THR A 744 -14.36 -16.22 -1.92
CA THR A 744 -13.51 -15.08 -2.33
C THR A 744 -12.03 -15.43 -2.34
N SER A 745 -11.63 -16.51 -1.68
CA SER A 745 -10.29 -17.10 -1.78
C SER A 745 -9.89 -17.43 -3.22
N GLN A 746 -10.77 -18.09 -3.97
CA GLN A 746 -10.58 -18.42 -5.38
C GLN A 746 -10.47 -17.15 -6.21
N ALA A 747 -11.35 -16.17 -5.94
CA ALA A 747 -11.35 -14.88 -6.61
C ALA A 747 -10.01 -14.13 -6.42
N ALA A 748 -9.49 -14.09 -5.19
CA ALA A 748 -8.18 -13.52 -4.87
C ALA A 748 -7.04 -14.24 -5.60
N ALA A 749 -7.01 -15.57 -5.60
CA ALA A 749 -5.98 -16.34 -6.28
C ALA A 749 -5.97 -16.11 -7.81
N ILE A 750 -7.15 -15.99 -8.44
CA ILE A 750 -7.27 -15.60 -9.86
C ILE A 750 -6.61 -14.23 -10.10
N VAL A 751 -6.91 -13.25 -9.23
CA VAL A 751 -6.35 -11.89 -9.33
C VAL A 751 -4.85 -11.87 -9.08
N SER A 752 -4.32 -12.65 -8.13
CA SER A 752 -2.86 -12.77 -7.93
C SER A 752 -2.15 -13.33 -9.15
N GLY A 753 -2.73 -14.36 -9.79
CA GLY A 753 -2.22 -14.86 -11.06
C GLY A 753 -2.29 -13.80 -12.16
N LEU A 754 -3.37 -13.03 -12.21
CA LEU A 754 -3.54 -11.97 -13.22
C LEU A 754 -2.54 -10.81 -13.05
N VAL A 755 -2.27 -10.40 -11.81
CA VAL A 755 -1.21 -9.43 -11.49
C VAL A 755 0.15 -9.93 -11.97
N ALA A 756 0.48 -11.20 -11.72
CA ALA A 756 1.73 -11.78 -12.19
C ALA A 756 1.81 -11.82 -13.71
N TYR A 757 0.70 -12.17 -14.37
CA TYR A 757 0.56 -12.15 -15.82
C TYR A 757 0.82 -10.75 -16.41
N TYR A 758 0.31 -9.68 -15.80
CA TYR A 758 0.57 -8.31 -16.25
C TYR A 758 2.02 -7.89 -16.10
N TYR A 759 2.65 -8.19 -14.96
CA TYR A 759 4.06 -7.86 -14.76
C TYR A 759 5.00 -8.54 -15.77
N ALA A 760 4.64 -9.73 -16.26
CA ALA A 760 5.43 -10.43 -17.27
C ALA A 760 5.16 -9.94 -18.69
N ASN A 761 4.06 -9.23 -18.94
CA ASN A 761 3.69 -8.76 -20.26
C ASN A 761 4.33 -7.40 -20.57
N ARG A 762 5.46 -7.42 -21.27
CA ARG A 762 6.19 -6.21 -21.66
C ARG A 762 5.40 -5.27 -22.57
N GLU A 763 4.43 -5.77 -23.33
CA GLU A 763 3.63 -4.91 -24.19
C GLU A 763 2.61 -4.11 -23.40
N LEU A 764 2.03 -4.69 -22.35
CA LEU A 764 1.19 -3.96 -21.41
C LEU A 764 1.99 -2.89 -20.64
N GLU A 765 3.27 -3.15 -20.40
CA GLU A 765 4.18 -2.15 -19.83
C GLU A 765 4.49 -0.98 -20.79
N LEU A 766 4.30 -1.19 -22.09
CA LEU A 766 4.46 -0.17 -23.12
C LEU A 766 3.13 0.49 -23.52
N LEU A 767 1.99 0.03 -22.98
CA LEU A 767 0.70 0.69 -23.18
C LEU A 767 0.72 2.01 -22.42
N PHE A 768 0.97 3.09 -23.17
CA PHE A 768 0.76 4.45 -22.69
C PHE A 768 -0.63 4.89 -23.12
N HIS A 769 -1.56 4.96 -22.17
CA HIS A 769 -2.93 5.39 -22.43
C HIS A 769 -3.04 6.91 -22.55
N GLY A 770 -1.99 7.70 -22.36
CA GLY A 770 -2.07 9.18 -22.35
C GLY A 770 -2.85 9.77 -21.17
N ASP A 771 -3.73 8.98 -20.56
CA ASP A 771 -4.52 9.27 -19.38
C ASP A 771 -3.75 8.86 -18.11
N PRO A 772 -3.40 9.81 -17.24
CA PRO A 772 -2.80 9.53 -15.93
C PRO A 772 -3.65 8.61 -15.03
N SER A 773 -4.95 8.45 -15.32
CA SER A 773 -5.86 7.57 -14.57
C SER A 773 -5.63 6.08 -14.88
N VAL A 774 -4.95 5.76 -15.98
CA VAL A 774 -4.61 4.39 -16.40
C VAL A 774 -3.08 4.24 -16.45
N PRO A 775 -2.44 4.07 -15.28
CA PRO A 775 -0.98 3.96 -15.18
C PRO A 775 -0.50 2.62 -15.72
N ARG A 776 0.80 2.48 -15.97
CA ARG A 776 1.39 1.20 -16.36
C ARG A 776 1.35 0.18 -15.21
N PRO A 777 1.37 -1.13 -15.50
CA PRO A 777 1.47 -2.17 -14.48
C PRO A 777 2.61 -1.94 -13.48
N SER A 778 3.81 -1.52 -13.94
CA SER A 778 4.94 -1.27 -13.04
C SER A 778 4.84 0.00 -12.18
N GLU A 779 3.97 0.94 -12.56
CA GLU A 779 3.77 2.21 -11.85
C GLU A 779 2.75 2.05 -10.73
N ASP A 780 1.57 1.51 -11.05
CA ASP A 780 0.48 1.28 -10.10
C ASP A 780 -0.43 0.16 -10.64
N ILE A 781 -0.03 -1.08 -10.33
CA ILE A 781 -0.72 -2.29 -10.79
C ILE A 781 -2.18 -2.36 -10.38
N LYS A 782 -2.53 -1.77 -9.22
CA LYS A 782 -3.90 -1.80 -8.74
C LYS A 782 -4.76 -0.87 -9.56
N LYS A 783 -4.31 0.37 -9.80
CA LYS A 783 -5.03 1.30 -10.68
C LYS A 783 -5.14 0.75 -12.10
N PHE A 784 -4.06 0.18 -12.63
CA PHE A 784 -4.09 -0.51 -13.91
C PHE A 784 -5.16 -1.62 -13.92
N LEU A 785 -5.17 -2.50 -12.91
CA LEU A 785 -6.15 -3.57 -12.80
C LEU A 785 -7.59 -3.04 -12.71
N THR A 786 -7.83 -2.02 -11.89
CA THR A 786 -9.18 -1.44 -11.70
C THR A 786 -9.68 -0.71 -12.93
N ALA A 787 -8.79 -0.03 -13.67
CA ALA A 787 -9.14 0.71 -14.88
C ALA A 787 -9.59 -0.22 -16.01
N HIS A 788 -9.06 -1.43 -16.06
CA HIS A 788 -9.37 -2.43 -17.08
C HIS A 788 -10.46 -3.44 -16.66
N ALA A 789 -10.94 -3.37 -15.41
CA ALA A 789 -12.04 -4.19 -14.93
C ALA A 789 -13.39 -3.58 -15.34
N TRP A 790 -14.41 -4.41 -15.60
CA TRP A 790 -15.69 -3.93 -16.11
C TRP A 790 -16.90 -4.71 -15.59
N THR A 791 -18.04 -4.03 -15.46
CA THR A 791 -19.28 -4.64 -14.94
C THR A 791 -19.94 -5.53 -15.99
N ARG A 792 -20.09 -6.83 -15.68
CA ARG A 792 -20.54 -7.85 -16.65
C ARG A 792 -22.06 -8.01 -16.78
N ILE A 793 -22.81 -7.39 -15.88
CA ILE A 793 -24.27 -7.48 -15.83
C ILE A 793 -24.92 -6.11 -16.04
N PRO A 794 -26.17 -6.05 -16.53
CA PRO A 794 -26.91 -4.80 -16.60
C PRO A 794 -27.04 -4.13 -15.23
N GLN A 795 -27.07 -2.78 -15.20
CA GLN A 795 -27.18 -2.01 -13.95
C GLN A 795 -28.43 -2.39 -13.13
N ASN A 796 -29.53 -2.77 -13.79
CA ASN A 796 -30.77 -3.21 -13.12
C ASN A 796 -30.70 -4.63 -12.53
N MET A 797 -29.61 -5.37 -12.78
CA MET A 797 -29.33 -6.65 -12.15
C MET A 797 -28.32 -6.52 -11.00
N LEU A 798 -27.83 -5.32 -10.71
CA LEU A 798 -27.11 -5.08 -9.47
C LEU A 798 -28.09 -5.23 -8.30
N PRO A 799 -27.69 -5.92 -7.23
CA PRO A 799 -28.56 -6.13 -6.07
C PRO A 799 -28.80 -4.79 -5.34
N ASN A 800 -29.90 -4.11 -5.68
CA ASN A 800 -30.27 -2.80 -5.12
C ASN A 800 -31.06 -2.92 -3.80
N ASP A 801 -31.77 -4.04 -3.57
CA ASP A 801 -32.90 -4.03 -2.63
C ASP A 801 -32.58 -4.56 -1.22
N HIS A 802 -31.48 -5.29 -1.05
CA HIS A 802 -31.09 -5.87 0.26
C HIS A 802 -29.70 -5.45 0.76
N LEU A 803 -28.88 -4.84 -0.10
CA LEU A 803 -27.51 -4.45 0.21
C LEU A 803 -27.33 -2.92 0.31
N GLY A 804 -28.42 -2.14 0.29
CA GLY A 804 -28.43 -0.73 0.69
C GLY A 804 -27.44 0.20 -0.05
N ASN A 805 -27.43 0.18 -1.39
CA ASN A 805 -26.52 0.99 -2.22
C ASN A 805 -25.02 0.79 -1.94
N ARG A 806 -24.61 -0.34 -1.33
CA ARG A 806 -23.19 -0.62 -1.01
C ARG A 806 -22.34 -1.04 -2.21
N LEU A 807 -22.92 -1.09 -3.42
CA LEU A 807 -22.24 -1.53 -4.64
C LEU A 807 -22.44 -0.52 -5.75
N ASP A 808 -21.42 0.30 -6.00
CA ASP A 808 -21.41 1.24 -7.13
C ASP A 808 -21.28 0.49 -8.47
N ASN A 809 -20.49 -0.59 -8.49
CA ASN A 809 -20.21 -1.42 -9.66
C ASN A 809 -19.76 -2.84 -9.29
N LEU A 810 -19.84 -3.77 -10.25
CA LEU A 810 -19.29 -5.14 -10.16
C LEU A 810 -18.20 -5.33 -11.20
N ASN A 811 -17.16 -4.50 -11.14
CA ASN A 811 -16.07 -4.52 -12.11
C ASN A 811 -15.24 -5.82 -12.01
N VAL A 812 -15.53 -6.77 -12.89
CA VAL A 812 -14.84 -8.05 -13.00
C VAL A 812 -13.53 -7.86 -13.75
N VAL A 813 -12.46 -8.46 -13.24
CA VAL A 813 -11.12 -8.39 -13.84
C VAL A 813 -11.06 -9.00 -15.24
N TYR A 814 -10.22 -8.42 -16.11
CA TYR A 814 -10.10 -8.80 -17.52
C TYR A 814 -8.65 -8.73 -18.01
N ASN A 815 -8.11 -9.82 -18.57
CA ASN A 815 -6.70 -10.02 -18.90
C ASN A 815 -6.16 -9.33 -20.16
N LEU A 816 -6.98 -8.52 -20.83
CA LEU A 816 -6.63 -7.75 -22.02
C LEU A 816 -6.13 -8.59 -23.20
N ALA A 817 -6.24 -9.93 -23.20
CA ALA A 817 -5.73 -10.77 -24.28
C ALA A 817 -6.44 -10.52 -25.60
N ARG A 818 -7.68 -10.02 -25.56
CA ARG A 818 -8.48 -9.63 -26.72
C ARG A 818 -8.48 -8.12 -26.98
N GLY A 819 -7.46 -7.42 -26.46
CA GLY A 819 -7.32 -5.97 -26.56
C GLY A 819 -8.05 -5.22 -25.46
N ASP A 820 -8.00 -3.90 -25.52
CA ASP A 820 -8.61 -2.99 -24.55
C ASP A 820 -9.80 -2.21 -25.18
N PRO A 821 -11.01 -2.79 -25.17
CA PRO A 821 -12.17 -2.15 -25.76
C PRO A 821 -12.73 -0.99 -24.92
N ALA A 822 -12.25 -0.78 -23.69
CA ALA A 822 -12.70 0.31 -22.83
C ALA A 822 -11.96 1.63 -23.15
N HIS A 823 -10.71 1.54 -23.61
CA HIS A 823 -9.87 2.68 -23.92
C HIS A 823 -9.55 2.77 -25.43
N THR A 824 -10.58 2.70 -26.28
CA THR A 824 -10.43 2.67 -27.75
C THR A 824 -9.79 3.90 -28.39
N GLU A 825 -9.72 5.02 -27.66
CA GLU A 825 -9.01 6.23 -28.11
C GLU A 825 -7.49 6.03 -28.20
N PHE A 826 -7.00 4.98 -27.54
CA PHE A 826 -5.64 4.49 -27.59
C PHE A 826 -5.68 3.07 -28.15
N PRO A 827 -6.10 2.90 -29.43
CA PRO A 827 -6.25 1.57 -30.00
C PRO A 827 -4.91 0.89 -29.84
N CYS A 828 -4.90 -0.19 -29.03
CA CYS A 828 -3.71 -0.99 -28.78
C CYS A 828 -2.99 -1.12 -30.12
N ALA A 829 -1.72 -0.74 -30.19
CA ALA A 829 -0.99 -0.59 -31.44
C ALA A 829 -1.01 -1.90 -32.26
N TRP A 830 -2.03 -2.09 -33.09
CA TRP A 830 -2.15 -3.21 -34.01
C TRP A 830 -1.39 -2.83 -35.28
N SER A 831 -0.16 -3.34 -35.38
CA SER A 831 0.68 -3.42 -36.57
C SER A 831 1.13 -2.10 -37.25
N PRO A 832 2.44 -1.84 -37.40
CA PRO A 832 2.96 -0.70 -38.16
C PRO A 832 2.74 -0.76 -39.69
N LEU A 833 2.06 -1.78 -40.22
CA LEU A 833 2.06 -2.08 -41.66
C LEU A 833 0.75 -1.82 -42.41
N GLN A 834 -0.25 -1.19 -41.79
CA GLN A 834 -1.46 -0.80 -42.51
C GLN A 834 -2.11 0.49 -41.97
N VAL A 835 -1.34 1.57 -41.91
CA VAL A 835 -1.91 2.93 -41.90
C VAL A 835 -2.37 3.25 -43.33
N VAL A 836 -3.54 2.74 -43.71
CA VAL A 836 -4.34 3.38 -44.76
C VAL A 836 -5.32 4.30 -44.06
N SER A 837 -5.21 5.58 -44.37
CA SER A 837 -6.03 6.69 -43.88
C SER A 837 -7.50 6.33 -43.56
N LEU A 838 -7.87 6.31 -42.29
CA LEU A 838 -9.28 6.41 -41.89
C LEU A 838 -9.66 7.90 -41.85
N ARG A 839 -10.11 8.41 -43.00
CA ARG A 839 -10.95 9.62 -43.06
C ARG A 839 -12.24 9.34 -42.30
N LYS A 840 -12.72 10.35 -41.54
CA LYS A 840 -14.10 10.47 -41.05
C LYS A 840 -15.08 9.98 -42.13
N ARG A 841 -15.86 8.95 -41.83
CA ARG A 841 -17.03 8.55 -42.61
C ARG A 841 -18.19 8.33 -41.64
N GLY A 842 -19.31 8.98 -41.94
CA GLY A 842 -20.42 9.18 -41.03
C GLY A 842 -21.28 7.95 -40.76
N VAL A 843 -21.99 8.04 -39.64
CA VAL A 843 -23.36 7.57 -39.37
C VAL A 843 -23.80 6.33 -40.16
N GLU A 844 -23.41 5.14 -39.68
CA GLU A 844 -24.25 3.92 -39.59
C GLU A 844 -23.52 2.84 -38.76
N PRO A 845 -24.24 1.94 -38.06
CA PRO A 845 -23.67 1.11 -37.01
C PRO A 845 -22.99 -0.14 -37.61
N ALA A 846 -21.66 -0.22 -37.48
CA ALA A 846 -20.89 -1.37 -37.94
C ALA A 846 -20.71 -2.41 -36.82
N ALA A 847 -21.47 -3.50 -36.90
CA ALA A 847 -21.04 -4.81 -36.42
C ALA A 847 -19.96 -5.36 -37.39
N ALA A 848 -18.68 -5.16 -37.09
CA ALA A 848 -17.60 -5.74 -37.88
C ALA A 848 -16.30 -5.87 -37.08
N CYS A 849 -16.22 -6.86 -36.18
CA CYS A 849 -14.95 -7.37 -35.64
C CYS A 849 -15.07 -8.88 -35.42
N SER A 850 -15.14 -9.64 -36.52
CA SER A 850 -14.72 -11.06 -36.64
C SER A 850 -15.03 -11.57 -38.05
N ARG A 851 -14.09 -11.38 -38.98
CA ARG A 851 -13.97 -12.25 -40.16
C ARG A 851 -12.57 -12.85 -40.15
N MET A 852 -12.47 -14.03 -39.56
CA MET A 852 -11.32 -14.92 -39.75
C MET A 852 -11.24 -15.32 -41.23
N ARG A 853 -10.01 -15.38 -41.75
CA ARG A 853 -9.72 -15.98 -43.06
C ARG A 853 -10.14 -17.45 -43.02
N SER A 854 -11.15 -17.81 -43.80
CA SER A 854 -11.35 -19.18 -44.25
C SER A 854 -10.23 -19.49 -45.25
N THR A 855 -9.34 -20.42 -44.91
CA THR A 855 -8.41 -21.02 -45.86
C THR A 855 -9.22 -21.94 -46.77
N THR A 856 -9.54 -21.46 -47.97
CA THR A 856 -10.06 -22.28 -49.06
C THR A 856 -8.96 -23.26 -49.47
N ILE A 857 -9.10 -24.53 -49.11
CA ILE A 857 -8.37 -25.63 -49.74
C ILE A 857 -9.02 -25.86 -51.10
N SER A 858 -8.29 -25.55 -52.17
CA SER A 858 -8.66 -25.94 -53.53
C SER A 858 -8.60 -27.46 -53.66
N GLN A 859 -9.75 -28.12 -53.68
CA GLN A 859 -9.86 -29.51 -54.12
C GLN A 859 -10.06 -29.52 -55.64
N SER A 860 -9.06 -30.04 -56.36
CA SER A 860 -9.21 -30.49 -57.73
C SER A 860 -10.01 -31.79 -57.74
N VAL A 861 -11.18 -31.74 -58.38
CA VAL A 861 -12.00 -32.91 -58.68
C VAL A 861 -11.30 -33.71 -59.77
N SER A 862 -10.98 -34.97 -59.48
CA SER A 862 -10.72 -36.00 -60.49
C SER A 862 -11.77 -37.09 -60.32
N THR A 863 -12.66 -37.16 -61.30
CA THR A 863 -13.69 -38.17 -61.49
C THR A 863 -13.06 -39.54 -61.77
N SER A 864 -13.42 -40.55 -60.99
CA SER A 864 -13.47 -41.92 -61.50
C SER A 864 -14.62 -42.69 -60.86
N THR A 865 -15.42 -43.26 -61.74
CA THR A 865 -16.61 -44.10 -61.59
C THR A 865 -16.23 -45.49 -61.05
N ILE A 866 -17.16 -46.17 -60.35
CA ILE A 866 -17.48 -47.62 -60.32
C ILE A 866 -18.29 -47.85 -59.03
N SER A 867 -19.61 -47.90 -59.13
CA SER A 867 -20.46 -49.10 -59.25
C SER A 867 -20.67 -49.86 -57.94
N SER A 868 -21.95 -49.88 -57.58
CA SER A 868 -22.63 -50.62 -56.52
C SER A 868 -22.54 -52.14 -56.68
N VAL A 869 -22.34 -52.86 -55.57
CA VAL A 869 -22.86 -54.24 -55.40
C VAL A 869 -23.36 -54.38 -53.96
N PHE A 870 -24.56 -54.96 -53.86
CA PHE A 870 -25.34 -55.29 -52.67
C PHE A 870 -24.87 -56.62 -52.03
N ASP A 871 -25.48 -56.96 -50.89
CA ASP A 871 -25.38 -58.20 -50.08
C ASP A 871 -24.24 -58.18 -49.04
N GLY A 872 -24.43 -58.55 -47.77
CA GLY A 872 -25.55 -59.14 -47.05
C GLY A 872 -25.01 -59.76 -45.75
N ILE A 873 -25.85 -59.79 -44.70
CA ILE A 873 -25.87 -60.80 -43.63
C ILE A 873 -24.65 -60.91 -42.68
N SER A 874 -24.85 -60.51 -41.41
CA SER A 874 -24.84 -61.39 -40.20
C SER A 874 -24.37 -60.67 -38.94
N LEU A 875 -25.24 -60.70 -37.92
CA LEU A 875 -24.86 -60.70 -36.50
C LEU A 875 -24.16 -62.05 -36.18
N PRO A 876 -23.29 -62.10 -35.16
CA PRO A 876 -23.82 -62.65 -33.91
C PRO A 876 -23.33 -61.96 -32.63
N ASP A 877 -24.16 -62.18 -31.61
CA ASP A 877 -23.97 -61.94 -30.19
C ASP A 877 -22.73 -62.60 -29.55
N CYS A 878 -22.50 -62.15 -28.31
CA CYS A 878 -22.01 -62.87 -27.13
C CYS A 878 -20.59 -62.57 -26.60
N HIS A 879 -20.61 -61.82 -25.49
CA HIS A 879 -19.92 -62.06 -24.21
C HIS A 879 -18.39 -62.23 -24.16
N ARG A 880 -17.72 -61.22 -23.58
CA ARG A 880 -17.23 -61.26 -22.19
C ARG A 880 -16.92 -59.87 -21.66
#